data_AF-A0A5M6DPD6-F1
#
_entry.id   AF-A0A5M6DPD6-F1
#
_cell.length_a   1.000
_cell.length_b   1.000
_cell.length_c   1.000
_cell.angle_alpha   90.00
_cell.angle_beta   90.00
_cell.angle_gamma   90.00
#
_symmetry.space_group_name_H-M   'P 1'
#
loop_
_entity.id
_entity.type
_entity.pdbx_description
1 polymer ?
#
loop_
_entity_poly.entity_id
_entity_poly.type
_entity_poly.pdbx_seq_one_letter_code
_entity_poly.pdbx_strand_id
1 'polypeptide(L)'
;MAVDPEMLGHIFENLLEDNKDKGAFYTPKEIVHYMCQESLIEFLATHCLNYNSNDLGKFPSSGNLKAFLSDLVKLKIVNQAHLNSEQENEEWLKMLLSFIDELLTTVKICDPAIGSGAFPMGLLQEIFTLKEVITYETKASWNPAQVKENIIQNSIYGVDIEKGAVDIARLRFWLSLVVNEDKPKALPNLDYKIVVGDSLVSKFEDKIIEVDWEVKEGTQTTIFGNENVLKQQELLQKISDKQSKFFHPKSKNKPSLHAEIRDLKIDILINQLELMIKTNGIEKQPLSSNKKFKDLTILYNRTQDWKETISKLRNLRKDKDKIFKHFDWKLNFPEVLNPNLVLEEKQRGFDILIGNPPYVDSETMMKSYPLIRDVINRKFKAAKGNWDLYIPFHELAINLMRVNGVKAFISPNKWLSIAYATEFRRLYKNKCYKICNCNGVKVFEAGVTPVISFFKCSTISQIYIDRVNQKFEFSTKNIVESELIDQNSLGLLLSNSSSILLKIKRIKTNFKDYIICENPFSTSEAYQLCDILIDSNNEKEEFFKLINTGTIDPYISLWGTKQTTYLKSRYLHPIAKLNDLNKLFPRRVQQIKSRKLIITGMRYLECFFDIDGEYIAGKSTLIIKEVKEDNYLLFCALLNSKLISFFIKESYSSLGIDGGVNFTKSIIEDVPLPTVDSTLIEKFSCFVEYIIFLKKINLILISEQLMPAYFQQIIDGMVYELYFPDLLKNHNREIISHLGELPRITDNMNDEKKLSIIKTVFNRLNDREHQIRVNMFYINSIPEIAIIEGKHENN
;
A
#
# COMPACT_ATOMS: atom_id res chain seq x y z
N MET A 1 9.36 -30.44 -34.65
CA MET A 1 8.40 -29.66 -33.85
C MET A 1 9.15 -29.15 -32.63
N ALA A 2 9.65 -27.92 -32.66
CA ALA A 2 10.24 -27.31 -31.46
C ALA A 2 9.08 -26.89 -30.57
N VAL A 3 9.06 -27.38 -29.33
CA VAL A 3 8.06 -26.96 -28.34
C VAL A 3 8.47 -25.58 -27.84
N ASP A 4 7.56 -24.61 -27.94
CA ASP A 4 7.81 -23.24 -27.49
C ASP A 4 8.03 -23.23 -25.95
N PRO A 5 9.15 -22.70 -25.44
CA PRO A 5 9.37 -22.52 -24.01
C PRO A 5 8.23 -21.79 -23.29
N GLU A 6 7.54 -20.85 -23.96
CA GLU A 6 6.36 -20.18 -23.40
C GLU A 6 5.16 -21.13 -23.28
N MET A 7 4.95 -22.01 -24.26
CA MET A 7 3.86 -22.99 -24.25
C MET A 7 4.04 -24.03 -23.13
N LEU A 8 5.25 -24.55 -22.95
CA LEU A 8 5.57 -25.42 -21.80
C LEU A 8 5.42 -24.64 -20.50
N GLY A 9 5.85 -23.38 -20.49
CA GLY A 9 5.65 -22.48 -19.39
C GLY A 9 4.19 -22.42 -18.94
N HIS A 10 3.28 -22.12 -19.85
CA HIS A 10 1.85 -22.04 -19.57
C HIS A 10 1.27 -23.38 -19.07
N ILE A 11 1.70 -24.50 -19.63
CA ILE A 11 1.26 -25.84 -19.19
C ILE A 11 1.70 -26.11 -17.74
N PHE A 12 2.95 -25.79 -17.40
CA PHE A 12 3.47 -25.96 -16.03
C PHE A 12 2.87 -24.95 -15.04
N GLU A 13 2.48 -23.76 -15.50
CA GLU A 13 1.80 -22.75 -14.69
C GLU A 13 0.38 -23.17 -14.32
N ASN A 14 -0.39 -23.72 -15.26
CA ASN A 14 -1.73 -24.24 -14.98
C ASN A 14 -1.69 -25.41 -13.97
N LEU A 15 -0.59 -26.16 -13.92
CA LEU A 15 -0.37 -27.21 -12.91
C LEU A 15 0.00 -26.64 -11.51
N LEU A 16 0.41 -25.37 -11.42
CA LEU A 16 0.70 -24.65 -10.17
C LEU A 16 -0.50 -23.84 -9.64
N GLU A 17 -1.53 -23.61 -10.47
CA GLU A 17 -2.73 -22.79 -10.13
C GLU A 17 -3.53 -23.33 -8.93
N ASP A 18 -3.30 -24.58 -8.51
CA ASP A 18 -3.87 -25.16 -7.29
C ASP A 18 -3.34 -24.55 -5.97
N ASN A 19 -2.43 -23.56 -6.01
CA ASN A 19 -1.83 -22.90 -4.84
C ASN A 19 -2.48 -21.56 -4.43
N LYS A 20 -3.73 -21.27 -4.84
CA LYS A 20 -4.44 -20.02 -4.44
C LYS A 20 -4.46 -19.79 -2.93
N ASP A 21 -4.55 -20.86 -2.14
CA ASP A 21 -4.54 -20.82 -0.66
C ASP A 21 -3.26 -20.21 -0.06
N LYS A 22 -2.17 -20.16 -0.85
CA LYS A 22 -0.88 -19.55 -0.45
C LYS A 22 -0.70 -18.11 -0.96
N GLY A 23 -1.71 -17.56 -1.63
CA GLY A 23 -1.68 -16.19 -2.16
C GLY A 23 -0.80 -16.00 -3.40
N ALA A 24 -0.51 -17.08 -4.14
CA ALA A 24 0.22 -17.04 -5.41
C ALA A 24 -0.75 -16.77 -6.58
N PHE A 25 -0.47 -15.74 -7.38
CA PHE A 25 -1.30 -15.34 -8.51
C PHE A 25 -0.47 -15.23 -9.80
N TYR A 26 -0.97 -15.81 -10.88
CA TYR A 26 -0.37 -15.65 -12.20
C TYR A 26 -0.51 -14.20 -12.69
N THR A 27 0.58 -13.65 -13.23
CA THR A 27 0.58 -12.28 -13.79
C THR A 27 0.46 -12.33 -15.32
N PRO A 28 -0.54 -11.66 -15.94
CA PRO A 28 -0.68 -11.61 -17.39
C PRO A 28 0.57 -11.09 -18.10
N LYS A 29 0.84 -11.63 -19.30
CA LYS A 29 2.04 -11.31 -20.11
C LYS A 29 2.18 -9.82 -20.39
N GLU A 30 1.08 -9.13 -20.67
CA GLU A 30 1.05 -7.70 -20.97
C GLU A 30 1.45 -6.86 -19.74
N ILE A 31 1.05 -7.28 -18.54
CA ILE A 31 1.46 -6.67 -17.28
C ILE A 31 2.95 -6.90 -17.02
N VAL A 32 3.42 -8.14 -17.23
CA VAL A 32 4.84 -8.48 -17.13
C VAL A 32 5.66 -7.60 -18.07
N HIS A 33 5.30 -7.53 -19.34
CA HIS A 33 6.00 -6.75 -20.36
C HIS A 33 6.04 -5.25 -20.01
N TYR A 34 4.89 -4.66 -19.63
CA TYR A 34 4.84 -3.27 -19.18
C TYR A 34 5.77 -3.02 -17.97
N MET A 35 5.74 -3.89 -16.96
CA MET A 35 6.62 -3.76 -15.79
C MET A 35 8.10 -3.87 -16.15
N CYS A 36 8.47 -4.81 -17.03
CA CYS A 36 9.84 -4.98 -17.50
C CYS A 36 10.34 -3.75 -18.27
N GLN A 37 9.53 -3.25 -19.22
CA GLN A 37 9.88 -2.09 -20.04
C GLN A 37 10.04 -0.82 -19.20
N GLU A 38 9.07 -0.50 -18.34
CA GLU A 38 9.14 0.69 -17.49
C GLU A 38 10.31 0.64 -16.51
N SER A 39 10.63 -0.55 -15.98
CA SER A 39 11.80 -0.73 -15.11
C SER A 39 13.12 -0.50 -15.86
N LEU A 40 13.24 -1.03 -17.08
CA LEU A 40 14.42 -0.80 -17.93
C LEU A 40 14.56 0.66 -18.33
N ILE A 41 13.47 1.32 -18.72
CA ILE A 41 13.49 2.75 -19.08
C ILE A 41 13.99 3.60 -17.92
N GLU A 42 13.46 3.41 -16.70
CA GLU A 42 13.92 4.19 -15.55
C GLU A 42 15.35 3.83 -15.13
N PHE A 43 15.74 2.56 -15.21
CA PHE A 43 17.12 2.12 -14.93
C PHE A 43 18.11 2.81 -15.90
N LEU A 44 17.88 2.70 -17.20
CA LEU A 44 18.74 3.32 -18.22
C LEU A 44 18.74 4.85 -18.07
N ALA A 45 17.58 5.47 -17.89
CA ALA A 45 17.48 6.92 -17.73
C ALA A 45 18.28 7.41 -16.51
N THR A 46 18.16 6.72 -15.38
CA THR A 46 18.87 7.09 -14.14
C THR A 46 20.39 7.00 -14.33
N HIS A 47 20.88 5.94 -14.97
CA HIS A 47 22.31 5.74 -15.18
C HIS A 47 22.89 6.69 -16.24
N CYS A 48 22.19 6.91 -17.35
CA CYS A 48 22.61 7.88 -18.38
C CYS A 48 22.64 9.32 -17.84
N LEU A 49 21.67 9.73 -17.03
CA LEU A 49 21.66 11.07 -16.41
C LEU A 49 22.79 11.26 -15.41
N ASN A 50 23.13 10.23 -14.62
CA ASN A 50 24.24 10.29 -13.68
C ASN A 50 25.60 10.24 -14.37
N TYR A 51 25.70 9.62 -15.54
CA TYR A 51 26.93 9.65 -16.33
C TYR A 51 27.22 11.06 -16.86
N ASN A 52 26.19 11.79 -17.30
CA ASN A 52 26.30 13.17 -17.82
C ASN A 52 27.00 14.13 -16.85
N SER A 53 26.85 13.97 -15.54
CA SER A 53 27.49 14.86 -14.58
C SER A 53 29.02 14.73 -14.55
N ASN A 54 29.59 13.64 -15.10
CA ASN A 54 30.98 13.30 -14.90
C ASN A 54 31.84 13.33 -16.18
N ASP A 55 31.43 12.81 -17.35
CA ASP A 55 32.43 12.55 -18.43
C ASP A 55 31.97 12.56 -19.92
N LEU A 56 30.71 12.88 -20.30
CA LEU A 56 30.24 12.68 -21.71
C LEU A 56 29.76 13.93 -22.49
N GLY A 57 29.85 15.14 -21.95
CA GLY A 57 29.18 16.30 -22.54
C GLY A 57 27.65 16.23 -22.37
N LYS A 58 26.95 17.33 -22.66
CA LYS A 58 25.52 17.49 -22.31
C LYS A 58 24.64 16.45 -23.01
N PHE A 59 24.12 15.48 -22.26
CA PHE A 59 22.96 14.70 -22.71
C PHE A 59 21.75 15.61 -23.01
N PRO A 60 20.79 15.15 -23.82
CA PRO A 60 19.50 15.82 -23.98
C PRO A 60 18.84 16.10 -22.63
N SER A 61 17.88 17.03 -22.62
CA SER A 61 17.04 17.25 -21.42
C SER A 61 16.49 15.90 -20.92
N SER A 62 16.27 15.78 -19.61
CA SER A 62 15.80 14.53 -19.01
C SER A 62 14.51 13.99 -19.66
N GLY A 63 13.64 14.88 -20.13
CA GLY A 63 12.44 14.53 -20.91
C GLY A 63 12.77 13.90 -22.26
N ASN A 64 13.68 14.52 -23.03
CA ASN A 64 14.12 14.01 -24.34
C ASN A 64 14.80 12.65 -24.23
N LEU A 65 15.68 12.47 -23.24
CA LEU A 65 16.34 11.18 -23.00
C LEU A 65 15.33 10.09 -22.64
N LYS A 66 14.35 10.38 -21.78
CA LYS A 66 13.30 9.41 -21.45
C LYS A 66 12.43 9.05 -22.65
N ALA A 67 12.13 10.00 -23.53
CA ALA A 67 11.41 9.73 -24.78
C ALA A 67 12.21 8.83 -25.71
N PHE A 68 13.50 9.13 -25.94
CA PHE A 68 14.41 8.28 -26.69
C PHE A 68 14.48 6.85 -26.15
N LEU A 69 14.68 6.70 -24.83
CA LEU A 69 14.73 5.40 -24.18
C LEU A 69 13.39 4.67 -24.24
N SER A 70 12.26 5.39 -24.19
CA SER A 70 10.94 4.80 -24.37
C SER A 70 10.77 4.22 -25.78
N ASP A 71 11.18 4.94 -26.83
CA ASP A 71 11.13 4.44 -28.20
C ASP A 71 12.07 3.24 -28.40
N LEU A 72 13.30 3.33 -27.86
CA LEU A 72 14.26 2.23 -27.92
C LEU A 72 13.72 0.98 -27.22
N VAL A 73 13.18 1.11 -26.01
CA VAL A 73 12.71 -0.02 -25.21
C VAL A 73 11.37 -0.57 -25.71
N LYS A 74 10.39 0.28 -26.05
CA LYS A 74 9.04 -0.18 -26.39
C LYS A 74 8.86 -0.46 -27.88
N LEU A 75 9.40 0.40 -28.73
CA LEU A 75 9.24 0.30 -30.18
C LEU A 75 10.42 -0.40 -30.86
N LYS A 76 11.54 -0.61 -30.13
CA LYS A 76 12.76 -1.24 -30.64
C LYS A 76 13.39 -0.45 -31.81
N ILE A 77 13.28 0.88 -31.75
CA ILE A 77 13.83 1.79 -32.76
C ILE A 77 14.76 2.84 -32.13
N VAL A 78 15.77 3.26 -32.89
CA VAL A 78 16.62 4.39 -32.53
C VAL A 78 16.04 5.66 -33.16
N ASN A 79 15.13 6.31 -32.45
CA ASN A 79 14.49 7.54 -32.92
C ASN A 79 15.34 8.78 -32.58
N GLN A 80 16.13 9.23 -33.55
CA GLN A 80 17.00 10.40 -33.38
C GLN A 80 16.25 11.73 -33.27
N ALA A 81 14.94 11.79 -33.55
CA ALA A 81 14.17 13.03 -33.45
C ALA A 81 14.08 13.59 -32.00
N HIS A 82 14.31 12.73 -30.99
CA HIS A 82 14.37 13.14 -29.59
C HIS A 82 15.73 13.71 -29.18
N LEU A 83 16.75 13.54 -30.03
CA LEU A 83 18.12 13.97 -29.83
C LEU A 83 18.30 15.30 -30.60
N ASN A 84 18.82 16.35 -29.98
CA ASN A 84 18.72 17.71 -30.54
C ASN A 84 19.52 17.84 -31.85
N SER A 85 18.92 18.53 -32.84
CA SER A 85 19.22 18.37 -34.27
C SER A 85 20.42 19.14 -34.86
N GLU A 86 21.30 19.77 -34.08
CA GLU A 86 22.31 20.66 -34.68
C GLU A 86 23.79 20.35 -34.39
N GLN A 87 24.13 19.48 -33.42
CA GLN A 87 25.53 19.16 -33.12
C GLN A 87 25.80 17.73 -32.60
N GLU A 88 25.03 16.73 -33.04
CA GLU A 88 25.23 15.34 -32.58
C GLU A 88 25.77 14.46 -33.72
N ASN A 89 27.08 14.21 -33.66
CA ASN A 89 27.83 13.35 -34.58
C ASN A 89 27.36 11.88 -34.44
N GLU A 90 27.36 11.10 -35.52
CA GLU A 90 27.09 9.64 -35.53
C GLU A 90 27.90 8.90 -34.43
N GLU A 91 29.07 9.45 -34.10
CA GLU A 91 29.96 9.01 -33.03
C GLU A 91 29.35 9.12 -31.63
N TRP A 92 28.62 10.20 -31.31
CA TRP A 92 27.98 10.38 -30.00
C TRP A 92 26.88 9.35 -29.77
N LEU A 93 26.04 9.10 -30.78
CA LEU A 93 24.98 8.09 -30.71
C LEU A 93 25.59 6.69 -30.50
N LYS A 94 26.68 6.36 -31.19
CA LYS A 94 27.40 5.10 -30.97
C LYS A 94 27.95 4.99 -29.56
N MET A 95 28.49 6.07 -28.99
CA MET A 95 28.95 6.09 -27.60
C MET A 95 27.79 5.84 -26.62
N LEU A 96 26.64 6.51 -26.82
CA LEU A 96 25.45 6.32 -26.02
C LEU A 96 24.96 4.86 -26.08
N LEU A 97 24.82 4.32 -27.29
CA LEU A 97 24.37 2.94 -27.49
C LEU A 97 25.37 1.93 -26.88
N SER A 98 26.67 2.18 -26.99
CA SER A 98 27.71 1.36 -26.35
C SER A 98 27.62 1.41 -24.82
N PHE A 99 27.34 2.59 -24.24
CA PHE A 99 27.16 2.72 -22.80
C PHE A 99 25.88 2.00 -22.33
N ILE A 100 24.78 2.12 -23.08
CA ILE A 100 23.55 1.36 -22.83
C ILE A 100 23.85 -0.15 -22.90
N ASP A 101 24.61 -0.62 -23.88
CA ASP A 101 24.98 -2.03 -24.01
C ASP A 101 25.77 -2.54 -22.79
N GLU A 102 26.68 -1.74 -22.25
CA GLU A 102 27.43 -2.04 -21.03
C GLU A 102 26.50 -2.14 -19.81
N LEU A 103 25.56 -1.19 -19.66
CA LEU A 103 24.55 -1.24 -18.60
C LEU A 103 23.71 -2.53 -18.71
N LEU A 104 23.26 -2.88 -19.92
CA LEU A 104 22.49 -4.11 -20.18
C LEU A 104 23.30 -5.39 -19.94
N THR A 105 24.63 -5.34 -20.04
CA THR A 105 25.53 -6.48 -19.76
C THR A 105 25.74 -6.67 -18.24
N THR A 106 25.71 -5.59 -17.48
CA THR A 106 26.12 -5.58 -16.06
C THR A 106 24.94 -5.51 -15.09
N VAL A 107 23.73 -5.21 -15.57
CA VAL A 107 22.51 -5.10 -14.77
C VAL A 107 22.26 -6.33 -13.90
N LYS A 108 21.85 -6.13 -12.65
CA LYS A 108 21.49 -7.16 -11.66
C LYS A 108 20.00 -7.08 -11.36
N ILE A 109 19.27 -8.11 -11.73
CA ILE A 109 17.81 -8.21 -11.65
C ILE A 109 17.44 -9.28 -10.62
N CYS A 110 16.52 -8.97 -9.71
CA CYS A 110 16.03 -9.92 -8.74
C CYS A 110 14.50 -9.96 -8.66
N ASP A 111 13.93 -11.17 -8.66
CA ASP A 111 12.57 -11.41 -8.21
C ASP A 111 12.57 -12.18 -6.87
N PRO A 112 12.21 -11.54 -5.74
CA PRO A 112 12.23 -12.20 -4.43
C PRO A 112 11.04 -13.15 -4.21
N ALA A 113 10.12 -13.27 -5.16
CA ALA A 113 9.03 -14.25 -5.16
C ALA A 113 8.84 -14.75 -6.60
N ILE A 114 9.90 -15.36 -7.15
CA ILE A 114 10.06 -15.58 -8.59
C ILE A 114 8.95 -16.43 -9.21
N GLY A 115 8.30 -17.31 -8.43
CA GLY A 115 7.30 -18.23 -8.95
C GLY A 115 7.86 -19.04 -10.12
N SER A 116 7.10 -19.10 -11.21
CA SER A 116 7.50 -19.73 -12.47
C SER A 116 8.54 -18.94 -13.28
N GLY A 117 9.00 -17.77 -12.83
CA GLY A 117 10.02 -16.97 -13.50
C GLY A 117 9.52 -16.01 -14.58
N ALA A 118 8.23 -15.63 -14.57
CA ALA A 118 7.65 -14.76 -15.59
C ALA A 118 8.37 -13.41 -15.76
N PHE A 119 8.64 -12.67 -14.68
CA PHE A 119 9.31 -11.36 -14.77
C PHE A 119 10.76 -11.45 -15.22
N PRO A 120 11.62 -12.32 -14.65
CA PRO A 120 13.00 -12.39 -15.10
C PRO A 120 13.12 -12.96 -16.52
N MET A 121 12.20 -13.82 -16.97
CA MET A 121 12.09 -14.21 -18.38
C MET A 121 11.68 -13.04 -19.29
N GLY A 122 10.71 -12.22 -18.85
CA GLY A 122 10.32 -11.01 -19.57
C GLY A 122 11.50 -10.04 -19.73
N LEU A 123 12.26 -9.78 -18.66
CA LEU A 123 13.46 -8.94 -18.73
C LEU A 123 14.56 -9.55 -19.60
N LEU A 124 14.77 -10.87 -19.56
CA LEU A 124 15.70 -11.54 -20.48
C LEU A 124 15.33 -11.25 -21.94
N GLN A 125 14.05 -11.37 -22.30
CA GLN A 125 13.56 -11.11 -23.66
C GLN A 125 13.74 -9.62 -24.04
N GLU A 126 13.35 -8.69 -23.15
CA GLU A 126 13.51 -7.26 -23.40
C GLU A 126 14.98 -6.88 -23.64
N ILE A 127 15.88 -7.33 -22.76
CA ILE A 127 17.31 -7.04 -22.84
C ILE A 127 17.91 -7.67 -24.10
N PHE A 128 17.55 -8.92 -24.41
CA PHE A 128 18.02 -9.62 -25.61
C PHE A 128 17.67 -8.84 -26.88
N THR A 129 16.40 -8.45 -27.03
CA THR A 129 15.95 -7.67 -28.21
C THR A 129 16.60 -6.28 -28.26
N LEU A 130 16.82 -5.62 -27.11
CA LEU A 130 17.53 -4.34 -27.09
C LEU A 130 18.98 -4.47 -27.54
N LYS A 131 19.69 -5.50 -27.07
CA LYS A 131 21.06 -5.78 -27.50
C LYS A 131 21.13 -6.10 -29.00
N GLU A 132 20.12 -6.77 -29.55
CA GLU A 132 20.03 -7.02 -31.00
C GLU A 132 19.95 -5.72 -31.80
N VAL A 133 19.03 -4.80 -31.41
CA VAL A 133 18.91 -3.47 -32.02
C VAL A 133 20.22 -2.69 -31.91
N ILE A 134 20.82 -2.64 -30.72
CA ILE A 134 22.09 -1.92 -30.50
C ILE A 134 23.21 -2.52 -31.37
N THR A 135 23.29 -3.84 -31.45
CA THR A 135 24.32 -4.53 -32.25
C THR A 135 24.15 -4.22 -33.74
N TYR A 136 22.92 -4.17 -34.24
CA TYR A 136 22.61 -3.77 -35.60
C TYR A 136 23.07 -2.33 -35.89
N GLU A 137 22.73 -1.38 -35.02
CA GLU A 137 23.06 0.04 -35.17
C GLU A 137 24.57 0.31 -35.03
N THR A 138 25.25 -0.40 -34.12
CA THR A 138 26.70 -0.28 -33.90
C THR A 138 27.53 -1.13 -34.87
N LYS A 139 26.89 -1.98 -35.68
CA LYS A 139 27.55 -2.94 -36.60
C LYS A 139 28.50 -3.91 -35.89
N ALA A 140 28.22 -4.24 -34.63
CA ALA A 140 29.00 -5.20 -33.85
C ALA A 140 28.65 -6.66 -34.22
N SER A 141 29.43 -7.62 -33.75
CA SER A 141 29.14 -9.05 -33.99
C SER A 141 27.97 -9.53 -33.14
N TRP A 142 27.02 -10.24 -33.74
CA TRP A 142 25.87 -10.81 -33.04
C TRP A 142 26.00 -12.32 -32.83
N ASN A 143 25.90 -12.77 -31.57
CA ASN A 143 25.78 -14.18 -31.22
C ASN A 143 24.62 -14.38 -30.22
N PRO A 144 23.43 -14.77 -30.70
CA PRO A 144 22.24 -14.91 -29.86
C PRO A 144 22.44 -15.80 -28.63
N ALA A 145 23.09 -16.95 -28.80
CA ALA A 145 23.27 -17.93 -27.73
C ALA A 145 24.20 -17.38 -26.64
N GLN A 146 25.31 -16.76 -27.05
CA GLN A 146 26.27 -16.17 -26.11
C GLN A 146 25.67 -14.97 -25.36
N VAL A 147 24.86 -14.15 -26.02
CA VAL A 147 24.17 -13.01 -25.38
C VAL A 147 23.17 -13.50 -24.35
N LYS A 148 22.30 -14.47 -24.69
CA LYS A 148 21.36 -15.07 -23.73
C LYS A 148 22.08 -15.71 -22.55
N GLU A 149 23.13 -16.49 -22.82
CA GLU A 149 23.96 -17.11 -21.79
C GLU A 149 24.53 -16.05 -20.84
N ASN A 150 25.05 -14.96 -21.37
CA ASN A 150 25.60 -13.86 -20.58
C ASN A 150 24.53 -13.22 -19.67
N ILE A 151 23.36 -12.90 -20.21
CA ILE A 151 22.26 -12.29 -19.43
C ILE A 151 21.84 -13.23 -18.29
N ILE A 152 21.61 -14.52 -18.59
CA ILE A 152 21.17 -15.50 -17.58
C ILE A 152 22.24 -15.70 -16.49
N GLN A 153 23.52 -15.78 -16.88
CA GLN A 153 24.62 -16.01 -15.93
C GLN A 153 24.93 -14.78 -15.07
N ASN A 154 24.77 -13.57 -15.61
CA ASN A 154 25.28 -12.37 -14.94
C ASN A 154 24.18 -11.48 -14.38
N SER A 155 22.96 -11.53 -14.91
CA SER A 155 21.93 -10.56 -14.58
C SER A 155 20.76 -11.12 -13.79
N ILE A 156 20.42 -12.39 -13.93
CA ILE A 156 19.17 -12.93 -13.39
C ILE A 156 19.35 -13.58 -12.02
N TYR A 157 18.54 -13.15 -11.05
CA TYR A 157 18.44 -13.70 -9.70
C TYR A 157 16.98 -13.89 -9.31
N GLY A 158 16.70 -14.89 -8.47
CA GLY A 158 15.37 -15.10 -7.94
C GLY A 158 15.29 -16.06 -6.78
N VAL A 159 14.24 -15.90 -5.98
CA VAL A 159 13.98 -16.71 -4.79
C VAL A 159 12.52 -17.10 -4.76
N ASP A 160 12.24 -18.37 -4.47
CA ASP A 160 10.89 -18.81 -4.14
C ASP A 160 10.95 -19.81 -2.98
N ILE A 161 9.89 -19.82 -2.16
CA ILE A 161 9.78 -20.77 -1.05
C ILE A 161 9.47 -22.19 -1.56
N GLU A 162 8.81 -22.30 -2.71
CA GLU A 162 8.39 -23.56 -3.30
C GLU A 162 9.45 -24.10 -4.27
N LYS A 163 9.92 -25.33 -3.99
CA LYS A 163 10.89 -26.01 -4.88
C LYS A 163 10.36 -26.18 -6.30
N GLY A 164 9.07 -26.52 -6.46
CA GLY A 164 8.45 -26.73 -7.77
C GLY A 164 8.49 -25.48 -8.65
N ALA A 165 8.22 -24.31 -8.07
CA ALA A 165 8.29 -23.03 -8.76
C ALA A 165 9.73 -22.74 -9.24
N VAL A 166 10.72 -22.91 -8.36
CA VAL A 166 12.15 -22.76 -8.70
C VAL A 166 12.57 -23.72 -9.82
N ASP A 167 12.17 -24.98 -9.76
CA ASP A 167 12.49 -25.97 -10.80
C ASP A 167 11.91 -25.57 -12.16
N ILE A 168 10.66 -25.08 -12.18
CA ILE A 168 10.00 -24.58 -13.41
C ILE A 168 10.71 -23.34 -13.96
N ALA A 169 11.05 -22.38 -13.10
CA ALA A 169 11.81 -21.20 -13.52
C ALA A 169 13.16 -21.60 -14.15
N ARG A 170 13.91 -22.49 -13.49
CA ARG A 170 15.19 -23.02 -14.01
C ARG A 170 15.02 -23.74 -15.35
N LEU A 171 13.97 -24.55 -15.51
CA LEU A 171 13.65 -25.24 -16.75
C LEU A 171 13.36 -24.26 -17.90
N ARG A 172 12.62 -23.18 -17.64
CA ARG A 172 12.34 -22.14 -18.65
C ARG A 172 13.59 -21.44 -19.14
N PHE A 173 14.48 -21.05 -18.22
CA PHE A 173 15.77 -20.46 -18.60
C PHE A 173 16.61 -21.44 -19.42
N TRP A 174 16.63 -22.71 -19.04
CA TRP A 174 17.33 -23.74 -19.80
C TRP A 174 16.77 -23.91 -21.21
N LEU A 175 15.45 -24.05 -21.36
CA LEU A 175 14.80 -24.15 -22.66
C LEU A 175 15.10 -22.93 -23.55
N SER A 176 15.13 -21.72 -22.97
CA SER A 176 15.43 -20.49 -23.69
C SER A 176 16.84 -20.43 -24.31
N LEU A 177 17.79 -21.18 -23.74
CA LEU A 177 19.16 -21.34 -24.24
C LEU A 177 19.24 -22.39 -25.36
N VAL A 178 18.58 -23.54 -25.16
CA VAL A 178 18.69 -24.71 -26.06
C VAL A 178 18.01 -24.47 -27.41
N VAL A 179 16.91 -23.70 -27.45
CA VAL A 179 16.18 -23.43 -28.70
C VAL A 179 17.06 -22.78 -29.79
N ASN A 180 18.14 -22.09 -29.41
CA ASN A 180 19.01 -21.36 -30.33
C ASN A 180 20.35 -22.06 -30.61
N GLU A 181 20.54 -23.32 -30.16
CA GLU A 181 21.78 -24.08 -30.41
C GLU A 181 21.52 -25.36 -31.22
N ASP A 182 22.28 -25.58 -32.29
CA ASP A 182 22.28 -26.84 -33.04
C ASP A 182 22.86 -28.01 -32.23
N LYS A 183 23.72 -27.72 -31.24
CA LYS A 183 24.32 -28.67 -30.31
C LYS A 183 24.24 -28.12 -28.88
N PRO A 184 23.47 -28.72 -27.97
CA PRO A 184 23.27 -28.20 -26.63
C PRO A 184 24.59 -28.23 -25.82
N LYS A 185 25.01 -27.07 -25.31
CA LYS A 185 26.12 -26.96 -24.34
C LYS A 185 25.70 -27.33 -22.92
N ALA A 186 26.70 -27.61 -22.09
CA ALA A 186 26.50 -27.86 -20.66
C ALA A 186 25.90 -26.63 -19.95
N LEU A 187 24.96 -26.87 -19.03
CA LEU A 187 24.20 -25.82 -18.34
C LEU A 187 25.09 -24.78 -17.64
N PRO A 188 24.72 -23.48 -17.66
CA PRO A 188 25.17 -22.57 -16.62
C PRO A 188 24.69 -23.09 -15.25
N ASN A 189 25.52 -22.98 -14.22
CA ASN A 189 25.11 -23.35 -12.87
C ASN A 189 24.09 -22.32 -12.33
N LEU A 190 22.80 -22.63 -12.46
CA LEU A 190 21.69 -21.81 -11.99
C LEU A 190 21.44 -21.93 -10.47
N ASP A 191 22.12 -22.83 -9.75
CA ASP A 191 21.86 -23.09 -8.33
C ASP A 191 22.17 -21.90 -7.43
N TYR A 192 23.01 -20.96 -7.88
CA TYR A 192 23.31 -19.70 -7.19
C TYR A 192 22.57 -18.49 -7.78
N LYS A 193 21.64 -18.71 -8.70
CA LYS A 193 20.86 -17.64 -9.36
C LYS A 193 19.40 -17.72 -8.97
N ILE A 194 18.82 -18.91 -9.05
CA ILE A 194 17.42 -19.14 -8.71
C ILE A 194 17.39 -20.14 -7.57
N VAL A 195 17.00 -19.70 -6.37
CA VAL A 195 17.23 -20.44 -5.12
C VAL A 195 15.91 -20.73 -4.40
N VAL A 196 15.80 -21.93 -3.82
CA VAL A 196 14.70 -22.26 -2.91
C VAL A 196 14.99 -21.63 -1.55
N GLY A 197 14.11 -20.75 -1.06
CA GLY A 197 14.31 -20.03 0.18
C GLY A 197 13.12 -19.17 0.59
N ASP A 198 13.04 -18.85 1.88
CA ASP A 198 12.11 -17.84 2.37
C ASP A 198 12.78 -16.48 2.31
N SER A 199 12.28 -15.61 1.43
CA SER A 199 12.84 -14.28 1.19
C SER A 199 12.78 -13.35 2.40
N LEU A 200 11.83 -13.56 3.32
CA LEU A 200 11.64 -12.69 4.48
C LEU A 200 12.42 -13.15 5.69
N VAL A 201 12.59 -14.47 5.90
CA VAL A 201 13.25 -15.03 7.08
C VAL A 201 14.20 -16.18 6.75
N SER A 202 15.37 -16.18 7.39
CA SER A 202 16.37 -17.23 7.19
C SER A 202 16.01 -18.48 8.01
N LYS A 203 15.71 -19.60 7.35
CA LYS A 203 15.26 -20.86 7.98
C LYS A 203 16.18 -22.04 7.66
N PHE A 204 16.33 -22.93 8.63
CA PHE A 204 16.83 -24.29 8.45
C PHE A 204 15.80 -25.26 9.05
N GLU A 205 15.22 -26.12 8.21
CA GLU A 205 13.97 -26.84 8.55
C GLU A 205 12.91 -25.83 9.02
N ASP A 206 12.27 -26.07 10.16
CA ASP A 206 11.28 -25.17 10.76
C ASP A 206 11.88 -24.15 11.74
N LYS A 207 13.22 -24.10 11.85
CA LYS A 207 13.92 -23.25 12.82
C LYS A 207 14.46 -21.99 12.13
N ILE A 208 14.14 -20.83 12.70
CA ILE A 208 14.63 -19.54 12.21
C ILE A 208 16.04 -19.30 12.73
N ILE A 209 16.99 -19.13 11.81
CA ILE A 209 18.41 -18.90 12.07
C ILE A 209 18.89 -17.76 11.17
N GLU A 210 18.84 -16.54 11.70
CA GLU A 210 19.36 -15.34 11.04
C GLU A 210 20.86 -15.21 11.33
N VAL A 211 21.65 -15.02 10.27
CA VAL A 211 23.10 -14.80 10.38
C VAL A 211 23.33 -13.35 10.75
N ASP A 212 24.06 -13.10 11.83
CA ASP A 212 24.52 -11.76 12.14
C ASP A 212 25.77 -11.43 11.31
N TRP A 213 25.63 -10.43 10.44
CA TRP A 213 26.67 -9.94 9.55
C TRP A 213 27.37 -8.67 10.07
N GLU A 214 26.87 -8.07 11.14
CA GLU A 214 27.32 -6.77 11.68
C GLU A 214 28.01 -6.91 13.03
N VAL A 215 28.49 -8.10 13.37
CA VAL A 215 29.13 -8.38 14.66
C VAL A 215 30.38 -7.50 14.86
N LYS A 216 30.26 -6.42 15.64
CA LYS A 216 31.33 -5.48 15.99
C LYS A 216 32.01 -5.89 17.31
N GLU A 217 33.34 -5.83 17.34
CA GLU A 217 34.11 -5.97 18.58
C GLU A 217 33.61 -4.98 19.66
N GLY A 218 33.39 -5.47 20.88
CA GLY A 218 33.07 -4.63 22.05
C GLY A 218 31.60 -4.44 22.41
N THR A 219 30.64 -5.01 21.66
CA THR A 219 29.19 -4.89 22.00
C THR A 219 28.69 -5.94 23.00
N GLN A 220 29.48 -6.95 23.36
CA GLN A 220 29.08 -8.01 24.30
C GLN A 220 30.07 -8.13 25.47
N THR A 221 29.56 -7.98 26.70
CA THR A 221 30.33 -7.83 27.95
C THR A 221 30.90 -9.13 28.54
N THR A 222 30.81 -10.26 27.83
CA THR A 222 31.29 -11.57 28.33
C THR A 222 32.45 -12.11 27.49
N ILE A 223 33.56 -12.46 28.16
CA ILE A 223 34.81 -12.99 27.57
C ILE A 223 34.55 -14.16 26.59
N PHE A 224 33.57 -15.03 26.85
CA PHE A 224 33.24 -16.20 26.00
C PHE A 224 32.34 -15.89 24.79
N GLY A 225 31.72 -14.70 24.73
CA GLY A 225 31.01 -14.20 23.55
C GLY A 225 31.99 -13.78 22.46
N ASN A 226 33.10 -13.15 22.85
CA ASN A 226 34.12 -12.64 21.94
C ASN A 226 34.80 -13.74 21.09
N GLU A 227 35.04 -14.94 21.63
CA GLU A 227 35.65 -16.04 20.84
C GLU A 227 34.77 -16.49 19.66
N ASN A 228 33.47 -16.67 19.89
CA ASN A 228 32.54 -17.08 18.84
C ASN A 228 32.30 -15.94 17.84
N VAL A 229 32.37 -14.68 18.28
CA VAL A 229 32.34 -13.49 17.41
C VAL A 229 33.53 -13.49 16.46
N LEU A 230 34.76 -13.67 16.97
CA LEU A 230 35.97 -13.74 16.15
C LEU A 230 35.91 -14.92 15.17
N LYS A 231 35.46 -16.09 15.65
CA LYS A 231 35.26 -17.27 14.79
C LYS A 231 34.22 -17.01 13.69
N GLN A 232 33.16 -16.25 13.97
CA GLN A 232 32.18 -15.86 12.95
C GLN A 232 32.85 -15.02 11.85
N GLN A 233 33.62 -14.00 12.24
CA GLN A 233 34.34 -13.15 11.29
C GLN A 233 35.32 -13.95 10.43
N GLU A 234 36.08 -14.87 11.02
CA GLU A 234 36.95 -15.78 10.27
C GLU A 234 36.18 -16.65 9.27
N LEU A 235 35.05 -17.24 9.68
CA LEU A 235 34.23 -18.07 8.80
C LEU A 235 33.63 -17.26 7.66
N LEU A 236 33.17 -16.04 7.93
CA LEU A 236 32.65 -15.10 6.93
C LEU A 236 33.76 -14.67 5.95
N GLN A 237 35.01 -14.51 6.40
CA GLN A 237 36.12 -14.23 5.50
C GLN A 237 36.45 -15.46 4.64
N LYS A 238 36.59 -16.64 5.25
CA LYS A 238 36.90 -17.90 4.56
C LYS A 238 35.86 -18.23 3.48
N ILE A 239 34.56 -18.08 3.78
CA ILE A 239 33.51 -18.33 2.79
C ILE A 239 33.57 -17.30 1.65
N SER A 240 33.88 -16.04 1.94
CA SER A 240 34.01 -14.99 0.92
C SER A 240 35.15 -15.30 -0.05
N ASP A 241 36.33 -15.68 0.47
CA ASP A 241 37.47 -16.06 -0.38
C ASP A 241 37.14 -17.24 -1.32
N LYS A 242 36.36 -18.21 -0.82
CA LYS A 242 35.91 -19.37 -1.62
C LYS A 242 34.85 -18.98 -2.64
N GLN A 243 33.89 -18.13 -2.26
CA GLN A 243 32.86 -17.60 -3.15
C GLN A 243 33.51 -16.81 -4.30
N SER A 244 34.45 -15.91 -4.00
CA SER A 244 35.21 -15.17 -5.02
C SER A 244 35.86 -16.10 -6.06
N LYS A 245 36.51 -17.18 -5.60
CA LYS A 245 37.11 -18.20 -6.50
C LYS A 245 36.07 -19.03 -7.27
N PHE A 246 34.89 -19.25 -6.69
CA PHE A 246 33.81 -20.02 -7.32
C PHE A 246 33.18 -19.25 -8.48
N PHE A 247 32.91 -17.95 -8.28
CA PHE A 247 32.29 -17.09 -9.30
C PHE A 247 33.27 -16.56 -10.34
N HIS A 248 34.58 -16.76 -10.16
CA HIS A 248 35.57 -16.38 -11.16
C HIS A 248 35.39 -17.18 -12.48
N PRO A 249 35.32 -16.52 -13.66
CA PRO A 249 35.00 -17.17 -14.93
C PRO A 249 35.91 -18.36 -15.31
N LYS A 250 37.20 -18.29 -14.96
CA LYS A 250 38.22 -19.31 -15.29
C LYS A 250 38.36 -20.44 -14.25
N SER A 251 37.43 -20.57 -13.30
CA SER A 251 37.54 -21.55 -12.22
C SER A 251 37.40 -23.00 -12.72
N LYS A 252 38.43 -23.82 -12.53
CA LYS A 252 38.50 -25.23 -13.02
C LYS A 252 37.94 -26.27 -12.05
N ASN A 253 37.72 -25.93 -10.78
CA ASN A 253 37.30 -26.88 -9.73
C ASN A 253 36.03 -26.42 -8.97
N LYS A 254 34.98 -26.06 -9.72
CA LYS A 254 33.70 -25.61 -9.15
C LYS A 254 33.02 -26.65 -8.23
N PRO A 255 33.04 -27.97 -8.50
CA PRO A 255 32.42 -28.96 -7.61
C PRO A 255 33.04 -29.01 -6.20
N SER A 256 34.37 -29.00 -6.09
CA SER A 256 35.05 -28.98 -4.78
C SER A 256 34.74 -27.70 -4.01
N LEU A 257 34.82 -26.55 -4.69
CA LEU A 257 34.50 -25.25 -4.09
C LEU A 257 33.05 -25.21 -3.62
N HIS A 258 32.11 -25.79 -4.36
CA HIS A 258 30.70 -25.87 -3.96
C HIS A 258 30.53 -26.64 -2.65
N ALA A 259 31.16 -27.81 -2.52
CA ALA A 259 31.12 -28.62 -1.30
C ALA A 259 31.74 -27.89 -0.10
N GLU A 260 32.89 -27.23 -0.30
CA GLU A 260 33.55 -26.44 0.74
C GLU A 260 32.70 -25.23 1.18
N ILE A 261 32.07 -24.52 0.23
CA ILE A 261 31.15 -23.42 0.54
C ILE A 261 29.95 -23.94 1.33
N ARG A 262 29.38 -25.09 0.96
CA ARG A 262 28.27 -25.72 1.71
C ARG A 262 28.68 -25.98 3.16
N ASP A 263 29.84 -26.60 3.37
CA ASP A 263 30.32 -26.93 4.72
C ASP A 263 30.59 -25.65 5.54
N LEU A 264 31.12 -24.59 4.92
CA LEU A 264 31.29 -23.29 5.56
C LEU A 264 29.97 -22.63 5.94
N LYS A 265 28.94 -22.71 5.09
CA LYS A 265 27.59 -22.21 5.45
C LYS A 265 27.05 -22.93 6.68
N ILE A 266 27.22 -24.25 6.75
CA ILE A 266 26.81 -25.04 7.91
C ILE A 266 27.59 -24.61 9.16
N ASP A 267 28.91 -24.43 9.05
CA ASP A 267 29.77 -24.00 10.15
C ASP A 267 29.38 -22.60 10.68
N ILE A 268 28.97 -21.68 9.79
CA ILE A 268 28.43 -20.36 10.15
C ILE A 268 27.14 -20.50 10.97
N LEU A 269 26.19 -21.33 10.53
CA LEU A 269 24.94 -21.54 11.28
C LEU A 269 25.17 -22.20 12.65
N ILE A 270 26.08 -23.17 12.72
CA ILE A 270 26.46 -23.78 14.00
C ILE A 270 27.01 -22.72 14.94
N ASN A 271 27.94 -21.88 14.47
CA ASN A 271 28.53 -20.81 15.27
C ASN A 271 27.48 -19.79 15.74
N GLN A 272 26.54 -19.43 14.86
CA GLN A 272 25.43 -18.53 15.19
C GLN A 272 24.51 -19.11 16.29
N LEU A 273 24.17 -20.40 16.21
CA LEU A 273 23.39 -21.08 17.25
C LEU A 273 24.16 -21.18 18.57
N GLU A 274 25.46 -21.46 18.52
CA GLU A 274 26.33 -21.47 19.71
C GLU A 274 26.38 -20.10 20.38
N LEU A 275 26.41 -19.00 19.61
CA LEU A 275 26.27 -17.64 20.11
C LEU A 275 24.91 -17.40 20.78
N MET A 276 23.80 -17.83 20.14
CA MET A 276 22.45 -17.67 20.70
C MET A 276 22.29 -18.42 22.02
N ILE A 277 22.83 -19.65 22.13
CA ILE A 277 22.81 -20.43 23.37
C ILE A 277 23.59 -19.71 24.48
N LYS A 278 24.78 -19.18 24.18
CA LYS A 278 25.61 -18.50 25.18
C LYS A 278 25.02 -17.16 25.65
N THR A 279 24.41 -16.40 24.74
CA THR A 279 23.91 -15.05 25.02
C THR A 279 22.51 -15.07 25.63
N ASN A 280 21.64 -15.94 25.12
CA ASN A 280 20.20 -15.93 25.43
C ASN A 280 19.71 -17.24 26.06
N GLY A 281 20.50 -18.31 26.01
CA GLY A 281 20.07 -19.63 26.47
C GLY A 281 20.21 -19.84 27.98
N ILE A 282 19.55 -20.89 28.48
CA ILE A 282 19.77 -21.40 29.83
C ILE A 282 20.04 -22.90 29.79
N GLU A 283 21.10 -23.34 30.47
CA GLU A 283 21.54 -24.74 30.41
C GLU A 283 20.95 -25.63 31.50
N LYS A 284 20.61 -25.04 32.65
CA LYS A 284 20.00 -25.76 33.76
C LYS A 284 18.49 -25.70 33.65
N GLN A 285 17.84 -26.85 33.80
CA GLN A 285 16.38 -26.91 33.83
C GLN A 285 15.88 -26.09 35.03
N PRO A 286 14.89 -25.20 34.83
CA PRO A 286 14.31 -24.45 35.94
C PRO A 286 13.68 -25.39 36.96
N LEU A 287 13.87 -25.14 38.26
CA LEU A 287 13.25 -25.87 39.36
C LEU A 287 12.30 -24.93 40.11
N SER A 288 11.08 -25.42 40.43
CA SER A 288 9.99 -24.79 41.21
C SER A 288 8.99 -23.83 40.52
N SER A 289 7.75 -23.87 41.03
CA SER A 289 6.49 -23.30 40.52
C SER A 289 6.29 -21.79 40.77
N ASN A 290 7.31 -20.97 40.59
CA ASN A 290 7.21 -19.50 40.74
C ASN A 290 6.68 -18.80 39.48
N LYS A 291 6.21 -17.55 39.63
CA LYS A 291 5.59 -16.74 38.55
C LYS A 291 6.46 -16.58 37.28
N LYS A 292 7.79 -16.72 37.40
CA LYS A 292 8.78 -16.67 36.30
C LYS A 292 9.16 -18.05 35.72
N PHE A 293 8.65 -19.15 36.28
CA PHE A 293 8.97 -20.51 35.85
C PHE A 293 8.57 -20.79 34.40
N LYS A 294 7.40 -20.27 33.99
CA LYS A 294 6.89 -20.44 32.62
C LYS A 294 7.85 -19.85 31.58
N ASP A 295 8.31 -18.61 31.79
CA ASP A 295 9.21 -17.92 30.87
C ASP A 295 10.58 -18.60 30.80
N LEU A 296 11.13 -19.01 31.96
CA LEU A 296 12.38 -19.76 32.01
C LEU A 296 12.24 -21.14 31.36
N THR A 297 11.11 -21.82 31.52
CA THR A 297 10.87 -23.13 30.88
C THR A 297 10.80 -22.99 29.36
N ILE A 298 10.13 -21.95 28.86
CA ILE A 298 10.10 -21.63 27.41
C ILE A 298 11.53 -21.39 26.90
N LEU A 299 12.33 -20.61 27.63
CA LEU A 299 13.71 -20.31 27.25
C LEU A 299 14.62 -21.54 27.28
N TYR A 300 14.45 -22.41 28.29
CA TYR A 300 15.16 -23.70 28.37
C TYR A 300 14.84 -24.60 27.17
N ASN A 301 13.55 -24.79 26.88
CA ASN A 301 13.12 -25.61 25.74
C ASN A 301 13.69 -25.06 24.42
N ARG A 302 13.66 -23.73 24.24
CA ARG A 302 14.28 -23.08 23.09
C ARG A 302 15.81 -23.31 23.02
N THR A 303 16.47 -23.36 24.16
CA THR A 303 17.91 -23.66 24.24
C THR A 303 18.20 -25.12 23.83
N GLN A 304 17.36 -26.07 24.26
CA GLN A 304 17.48 -27.47 23.84
C GLN A 304 17.23 -27.63 22.34
N ASP A 305 16.21 -26.96 21.80
CA ASP A 305 15.94 -26.92 20.36
C ASP A 305 17.16 -26.44 19.55
N TRP A 306 17.87 -25.41 20.03
CA TRP A 306 19.11 -24.94 19.40
C TRP A 306 20.22 -25.99 19.44
N LYS A 307 20.41 -26.69 20.58
CA LYS A 307 21.40 -27.78 20.72
C LYS A 307 21.09 -28.96 19.80
N GLU A 308 19.82 -29.32 19.66
CA GLU A 308 19.37 -30.34 18.72
C GLU A 308 19.66 -29.93 17.27
N THR A 309 19.35 -28.67 16.93
CA THR A 309 19.61 -28.11 15.59
C THR A 309 21.10 -28.12 15.23
N ILE A 310 21.98 -27.76 16.18
CA ILE A 310 23.44 -27.89 16.01
C ILE A 310 23.84 -29.34 15.71
N SER A 311 23.26 -30.31 16.42
CA SER A 311 23.57 -31.72 16.22
C SER A 311 23.14 -32.20 14.82
N LYS A 312 21.97 -31.77 14.35
CA LYS A 312 21.49 -32.02 12.97
C LYS A 312 22.44 -31.42 11.93
N LEU A 313 22.84 -30.17 12.11
CA LEU A 313 23.79 -29.48 11.22
C LEU A 313 25.15 -30.19 11.17
N ARG A 314 25.68 -30.64 12.32
CA ARG A 314 26.94 -31.41 12.38
C ARG A 314 26.82 -32.76 11.66
N ASN A 315 25.68 -33.42 11.73
CA ASN A 315 25.43 -34.65 10.96
C ASN A 315 25.32 -34.36 9.45
N LEU A 316 24.63 -33.28 9.07
CA LEU A 316 24.51 -32.83 7.69
C LEU A 316 25.87 -32.44 7.07
N ARG A 317 26.78 -31.88 7.86
CA ARG A 317 28.15 -31.59 7.43
C ARG A 317 28.96 -32.85 7.09
N LYS A 318 28.73 -33.96 7.81
CA LYS A 318 29.41 -35.25 7.54
C LYS A 318 28.86 -35.93 6.29
N ASP A 319 27.58 -35.73 6.01
CA ASP A 319 26.85 -36.33 4.90
C ASP A 319 26.81 -35.36 3.70
N LYS A 320 27.76 -35.51 2.78
CA LYS A 320 27.92 -34.60 1.63
C LYS A 320 26.82 -34.72 0.59
N ASP A 321 26.11 -35.86 0.54
CA ASP A 321 25.07 -36.12 -0.45
C ASP A 321 23.72 -35.51 -0.06
N LYS A 322 23.53 -35.19 1.23
CA LYS A 322 22.32 -34.52 1.69
C LYS A 322 22.27 -33.04 1.31
N ILE A 323 21.11 -32.62 0.83
CA ILE A 323 20.83 -31.23 0.44
C ILE A 323 20.79 -30.34 1.70
N PHE A 324 21.58 -29.27 1.69
CA PHE A 324 21.52 -28.22 2.69
C PHE A 324 20.48 -27.17 2.31
N LYS A 325 19.35 -27.16 3.04
CA LYS A 325 18.23 -26.24 2.82
C LYS A 325 18.28 -25.09 3.82
N HIS A 326 18.96 -24.02 3.44
CA HIS A 326 18.97 -22.74 4.15
C HIS A 326 19.18 -21.62 3.14
N PHE A 327 18.50 -20.51 3.36
CA PHE A 327 18.61 -19.32 2.55
C PHE A 327 18.94 -18.12 3.43
N ASP A 328 20.00 -17.42 3.06
CA ASP A 328 20.34 -16.08 3.52
C ASP A 328 20.79 -15.28 2.30
N TRP A 329 20.23 -14.08 2.12
CA TRP A 329 20.48 -13.24 0.95
C TRP A 329 21.97 -13.01 0.67
N LYS A 330 22.78 -12.76 1.70
CA LYS A 330 24.21 -12.46 1.57
C LYS A 330 25.05 -13.73 1.39
N LEU A 331 24.63 -14.88 1.93
CA LEU A 331 25.28 -16.18 1.70
C LEU A 331 24.94 -16.79 0.33
N ASN A 332 23.74 -16.55 -0.17
CA ASN A 332 23.22 -17.18 -1.39
C ASN A 332 23.47 -16.33 -2.65
N PHE A 333 23.51 -15.00 -2.54
CA PHE A 333 23.89 -14.08 -3.62
C PHE A 333 25.10 -13.23 -3.26
N PRO A 334 26.25 -13.87 -2.99
CA PRO A 334 27.40 -13.19 -2.42
C PRO A 334 28.06 -12.20 -3.38
N GLU A 335 28.00 -12.43 -4.69
CA GLU A 335 28.56 -11.51 -5.69
C GLU A 335 27.78 -10.19 -5.82
N VAL A 336 26.63 -10.07 -5.16
CA VAL A 336 25.78 -8.87 -5.14
C VAL A 336 25.65 -8.28 -3.73
N LEU A 337 25.60 -9.13 -2.70
CA LEU A 337 25.18 -8.74 -1.35
C LEU A 337 26.22 -9.00 -0.25
N ASN A 338 27.23 -9.84 -0.48
CA ASN A 338 28.20 -10.16 0.57
C ASN A 338 29.11 -8.94 0.82
N PRO A 339 29.12 -8.39 2.05
CA PRO A 339 29.91 -7.21 2.38
C PRO A 339 31.42 -7.35 2.22
N ASN A 340 31.93 -8.58 2.32
CA ASN A 340 33.36 -8.87 2.19
C ASN A 340 33.78 -9.07 0.72
N LEU A 341 32.81 -9.18 -0.20
CA LEU A 341 33.06 -9.28 -1.65
C LEU A 341 32.73 -7.98 -2.37
N VAL A 342 31.60 -7.37 -2.02
CA VAL A 342 31.17 -6.06 -2.53
C VAL A 342 31.47 -5.03 -1.45
N LEU A 343 32.73 -4.58 -1.46
CA LEU A 343 33.29 -3.67 -0.47
C LEU A 343 32.59 -2.29 -0.49
N GLU A 344 32.29 -1.80 -1.69
CA GLU A 344 31.55 -0.55 -1.85
C GLU A 344 30.07 -0.74 -1.55
N GLU A 345 29.60 -0.13 -0.45
CA GLU A 345 28.20 -0.20 -0.03
C GLU A 345 27.23 0.30 -1.12
N LYS A 346 27.64 1.33 -1.88
CA LYS A 346 26.82 1.88 -2.98
C LYS A 346 26.58 0.90 -4.13
N GLN A 347 27.49 -0.05 -4.32
CA GLN A 347 27.41 -1.06 -5.38
C GLN A 347 26.67 -2.33 -4.93
N ARG A 348 26.41 -2.47 -3.62
CA ARG A 348 25.75 -3.64 -3.03
C ARG A 348 24.25 -3.58 -3.25
N GLY A 349 23.67 -4.69 -3.74
CA GLY A 349 22.24 -4.80 -4.05
C GLY A 349 21.96 -4.94 -5.54
N PHE A 350 20.66 -4.99 -5.88
CA PHE A 350 20.19 -5.19 -7.25
C PHE A 350 19.79 -3.87 -7.91
N ASP A 351 19.96 -3.78 -9.23
CA ASP A 351 19.49 -2.68 -10.07
C ASP A 351 17.99 -2.65 -10.22
N ILE A 352 17.41 -3.81 -10.47
CA ILE A 352 15.99 -3.94 -10.78
C ILE A 352 15.44 -5.02 -9.87
N LEU A 353 14.53 -4.63 -8.99
CA LEU A 353 13.71 -5.59 -8.24
C LEU A 353 12.30 -5.59 -8.79
N ILE A 354 11.87 -6.73 -9.30
CA ILE A 354 10.60 -6.86 -10.00
C ILE A 354 9.89 -8.12 -9.52
N GLY A 355 8.56 -8.12 -9.44
CA GLY A 355 7.85 -9.32 -9.02
C GLY A 355 6.39 -9.12 -8.63
N ASN A 356 5.74 -10.24 -8.33
CA ASN A 356 4.41 -10.32 -7.74
C ASN A 356 4.52 -10.99 -6.36
N PRO A 357 4.65 -10.25 -5.26
CA PRO A 357 4.73 -10.83 -3.92
C PRO A 357 3.44 -11.56 -3.52
N PRO A 358 3.49 -12.49 -2.56
CA PRO A 358 2.31 -13.25 -2.13
C PRO A 358 1.27 -12.40 -1.37
N TYR A 359 -0.02 -12.63 -1.64
CA TYR A 359 -1.14 -11.88 -1.04
C TYR A 359 -1.79 -12.65 0.12
N VAL A 360 -1.04 -12.81 1.22
CA VAL A 360 -1.54 -13.45 2.45
C VAL A 360 -1.94 -12.40 3.47
N ASP A 361 -3.17 -12.45 3.96
CA ASP A 361 -3.69 -11.50 4.94
C ASP A 361 -3.12 -11.71 6.36
N SER A 362 -3.28 -10.68 7.19
CA SER A 362 -2.83 -10.72 8.58
C SER A 362 -3.45 -11.85 9.41
N GLU A 363 -4.71 -12.23 9.16
CA GLU A 363 -5.42 -13.23 9.95
C GLU A 363 -4.86 -14.63 9.70
N THR A 364 -4.63 -14.95 8.43
CA THR A 364 -3.99 -16.17 7.97
C THR A 364 -2.57 -16.29 8.53
N MET A 365 -1.78 -15.20 8.51
CA MET A 365 -0.45 -15.19 9.12
C MET A 365 -0.47 -15.44 10.63
N MET A 366 -1.44 -14.88 11.37
CA MET A 366 -1.57 -15.11 12.81
C MET A 366 -1.94 -16.55 13.15
N LYS A 367 -2.82 -17.17 12.35
CA LYS A 367 -3.28 -18.56 12.58
C LYS A 367 -2.22 -19.58 12.17
N SER A 368 -1.65 -19.43 10.98
CA SER A 368 -0.79 -20.45 10.37
C SER A 368 0.69 -20.28 10.74
N TYR A 369 1.17 -19.05 10.96
CA TYR A 369 2.61 -18.75 11.07
C TYR A 369 2.98 -17.72 12.17
N PRO A 370 2.55 -17.91 13.43
CA PRO A 370 2.70 -16.90 14.48
C PRO A 370 4.17 -16.54 14.82
N LEU A 371 5.07 -17.53 14.83
CA LEU A 371 6.50 -17.30 15.12
C LEU A 371 7.20 -16.51 13.99
N ILE A 372 6.87 -16.82 12.74
CA ILE A 372 7.42 -16.12 11.57
C ILE A 372 6.94 -14.67 11.57
N ARG A 373 5.65 -14.45 11.85
CA ARG A 373 5.06 -13.11 11.97
C ARG A 373 5.81 -12.25 12.98
N ASP A 374 6.15 -12.79 14.14
CA ASP A 374 6.90 -12.08 15.18
C ASP A 374 8.33 -11.69 14.73
N VAL A 375 9.01 -12.55 13.98
CA VAL A 375 10.32 -12.22 13.42
C VAL A 375 10.21 -11.13 12.35
N ILE A 376 9.22 -11.22 11.46
CA ILE A 376 8.97 -10.20 10.42
C ILE A 376 8.68 -8.84 11.07
N ASN A 377 7.83 -8.79 12.11
CA ASN A 377 7.53 -7.57 12.87
C ASN A 377 8.77 -6.87 13.45
N ARG A 378 9.77 -7.66 13.86
CA ARG A 378 11.02 -7.14 14.43
C ARG A 378 12.03 -6.73 13.35
N LYS A 379 12.03 -7.44 12.21
CA LYS A 379 12.97 -7.24 11.10
C LYS A 379 12.58 -6.05 10.21
N PHE A 380 11.29 -5.81 10.00
CA PHE A 380 10.77 -4.84 9.03
C PHE A 380 10.02 -3.71 9.73
N LYS A 381 10.40 -2.45 9.45
CA LYS A 381 9.82 -1.27 10.11
C LYS A 381 8.37 -1.03 9.68
N ALA A 382 8.05 -1.33 8.42
CA ALA A 382 6.72 -1.17 7.83
C ALA A 382 5.69 -2.20 8.35
N ALA A 383 6.14 -3.31 8.93
CA ALA A 383 5.27 -4.37 9.47
C ALA A 383 4.64 -3.96 10.82
N LYS A 384 3.66 -3.04 10.79
CA LYS A 384 2.94 -2.54 11.97
C LYS A 384 1.46 -2.91 11.97
N GLY A 385 0.95 -3.34 13.12
CA GLY A 385 -0.46 -3.72 13.28
C GLY A 385 -0.84 -4.98 12.50
N ASN A 386 -1.99 -4.96 11.83
CA ASN A 386 -2.55 -6.08 11.09
C ASN A 386 -2.13 -6.04 9.61
N TRP A 387 -0.83 -6.05 9.33
CA TRP A 387 -0.30 -5.98 7.97
C TRP A 387 -0.47 -7.30 7.19
N ASP A 388 -0.59 -7.14 5.86
CA ASP A 388 -0.60 -8.21 4.87
C ASP A 388 0.82 -8.48 4.35
N LEU A 389 1.11 -9.73 3.93
CA LEU A 389 2.46 -10.23 3.68
C LEU A 389 3.22 -9.48 2.57
N TYR A 390 2.53 -8.89 1.60
CA TYR A 390 3.19 -8.12 0.54
C TYR A 390 3.84 -6.82 1.05
N ILE A 391 3.46 -6.30 2.24
CA ILE A 391 4.07 -5.11 2.85
C ILE A 391 5.56 -5.34 3.22
N PRO A 392 5.92 -6.35 4.03
CA PRO A 392 7.33 -6.62 4.29
C PRO A 392 8.11 -7.05 3.03
N PHE A 393 7.47 -7.64 2.01
CA PHE A 393 8.12 -7.86 0.71
C PHE A 393 8.49 -6.56 0.00
N HIS A 394 7.64 -5.53 0.05
CA HIS A 394 8.00 -4.22 -0.47
C HIS A 394 9.20 -3.62 0.27
N GLU A 395 9.22 -3.68 1.60
CA GLU A 395 10.36 -3.19 2.39
C GLU A 395 11.64 -3.98 2.13
N LEU A 396 11.56 -5.32 2.06
CA LEU A 396 12.67 -6.18 1.67
C LEU A 396 13.25 -5.74 0.33
N ALA A 397 12.42 -5.58 -0.69
CA ALA A 397 12.89 -5.23 -2.02
C ALA A 397 13.57 -3.85 -2.05
N ILE A 398 13.03 -2.88 -1.31
CA ILE A 398 13.67 -1.56 -1.16
C ILE A 398 15.01 -1.66 -0.43
N ASN A 399 15.15 -2.55 0.56
CA ASN A 399 16.40 -2.76 1.30
C ASN A 399 17.46 -3.53 0.47
N LEU A 400 17.04 -4.33 -0.52
CA LEU A 400 17.91 -5.04 -1.45
C LEU A 400 18.29 -4.21 -2.69
N MET A 401 17.67 -3.05 -2.87
CA MET A 401 17.90 -2.15 -4.00
C MET A 401 19.20 -1.38 -3.81
N ARG A 402 20.09 -1.41 -4.81
CA ARG A 402 21.32 -0.62 -4.78
C ARG A 402 21.06 0.85 -5.06
N VAL A 403 22.07 1.70 -4.89
CA VAL A 403 22.00 3.11 -5.29
C VAL A 403 21.65 3.20 -6.77
N ASN A 404 20.74 4.11 -7.14
CA ASN A 404 20.18 4.26 -8.50
C ASN A 404 19.32 3.08 -9.00
N GLY A 405 19.07 2.07 -8.16
CA GLY A 405 18.17 0.98 -8.49
C GLY A 405 16.70 1.40 -8.55
N VAL A 406 15.92 0.55 -9.20
CA VAL A 406 14.48 0.65 -9.42
C VAL A 406 13.80 -0.61 -8.90
N LYS A 407 12.61 -0.45 -8.32
CA LYS A 407 11.78 -1.55 -7.86
C LYS A 407 10.37 -1.42 -8.45
N ALA A 408 9.81 -2.50 -9.00
CA ALA A 408 8.49 -2.52 -9.64
C ALA A 408 7.69 -3.75 -9.21
N PHE A 409 6.67 -3.59 -8.37
CA PHE A 409 5.81 -4.71 -7.93
C PHE A 409 4.35 -4.47 -8.29
N ILE A 410 3.66 -5.56 -8.62
CA ILE A 410 2.20 -5.62 -8.62
C ILE A 410 1.70 -6.12 -7.26
N SER A 411 0.81 -5.37 -6.61
CA SER A 411 0.26 -5.72 -5.29
C SER A 411 -1.16 -5.17 -5.10
N PRO A 412 -1.95 -5.61 -4.10
CA PRO A 412 -3.29 -5.09 -3.86
C PRO A 412 -3.27 -3.58 -3.59
N ASN A 413 -4.19 -2.82 -4.20
CA ASN A 413 -4.22 -1.36 -4.09
C ASN A 413 -4.49 -0.81 -2.67
N LYS A 414 -4.95 -1.67 -1.74
CA LYS A 414 -5.31 -1.33 -0.36
C LYS A 414 -4.20 -0.59 0.39
N TRP A 415 -2.93 -0.90 0.11
CA TRP A 415 -1.81 -0.26 0.81
C TRP A 415 -1.71 1.25 0.57
N LEU A 416 -2.39 1.81 -0.44
CA LEU A 416 -2.42 3.24 -0.70
C LEU A 416 -3.22 4.02 0.35
N SER A 417 -4.11 3.35 1.09
CA SER A 417 -5.06 4.02 2.00
C SER A 417 -5.24 3.31 3.36
N ILE A 418 -4.98 2.00 3.45
CA ILE A 418 -5.30 1.21 4.65
C ILE A 418 -4.40 1.59 5.83
N ALA A 419 -4.96 1.58 7.05
CA ALA A 419 -4.29 2.09 8.24
C ALA A 419 -2.99 1.34 8.61
N TYR A 420 -2.94 0.01 8.43
CA TYR A 420 -1.73 -0.75 8.77
C TYR A 420 -0.52 -0.38 7.88
N ALA A 421 -0.76 0.14 6.68
CA ALA A 421 0.30 0.50 5.73
C ALA A 421 0.74 1.97 5.85
N THR A 422 0.24 2.71 6.87
CA THR A 422 0.66 4.11 7.11
C THR A 422 2.16 4.22 7.33
N GLU A 423 2.77 3.29 8.08
CA GLU A 423 4.21 3.31 8.32
C GLU A 423 5.02 3.04 7.05
N PHE A 424 4.53 2.12 6.19
CA PHE A 424 5.11 1.90 4.86
C PHE A 424 5.08 3.18 4.00
N ARG A 425 3.91 3.84 3.93
CA ARG A 425 3.76 5.10 3.17
C ARG A 425 4.63 6.21 3.75
N ARG A 426 4.71 6.33 5.08
CA ARG A 426 5.57 7.32 5.76
C ARG A 426 7.05 7.14 5.40
N LEU A 427 7.53 5.90 5.37
CA LEU A 427 8.93 5.59 5.07
C LEU A 427 9.28 5.73 3.59
N TYR A 428 8.35 5.37 2.69
CA TYR A 428 8.70 5.11 1.28
C TYR A 428 7.91 5.90 0.23
N LYS A 429 6.90 6.72 0.59
CA LYS A 429 6.12 7.48 -0.42
C LYS A 429 7.00 8.37 -1.30
N ASN A 430 8.02 9.00 -0.73
CA ASN A 430 8.93 9.92 -1.44
C ASN A 430 9.90 9.21 -2.40
N LYS A 431 9.83 7.87 -2.46
CA LYS A 431 10.57 7.03 -3.40
C LYS A 431 9.67 6.49 -4.53
N CYS A 432 8.34 6.57 -4.38
CA CYS A 432 7.36 6.03 -5.33
C CYS A 432 7.14 7.01 -6.49
N TYR A 433 7.81 6.81 -7.62
CA TYR A 433 7.75 7.75 -8.74
C TYR A 433 6.66 7.44 -9.76
N LYS A 434 6.09 6.23 -9.75
CA LYS A 434 5.03 5.85 -10.69
C LYS A 434 4.08 4.82 -10.10
N ILE A 435 2.80 4.98 -10.42
CA ILE A 435 1.71 4.07 -10.06
C ILE A 435 0.87 3.79 -11.30
N CYS A 436 0.67 2.53 -11.66
CA CYS A 436 -0.28 2.13 -12.70
C CYS A 436 -1.56 1.59 -12.05
N ASN A 437 -2.67 2.27 -12.29
CA ASN A 437 -3.98 1.84 -11.81
C ASN A 437 -4.55 0.74 -12.72
N CYS A 438 -4.74 -0.45 -12.14
CA CYS A 438 -5.34 -1.61 -12.81
C CYS A 438 -6.84 -1.80 -12.50
N ASN A 439 -7.47 -0.83 -11.83
CA ASN A 439 -8.91 -0.85 -11.57
C ASN A 439 -9.69 -0.99 -12.90
N GLY A 440 -10.67 -1.90 -12.93
CA GLY A 440 -11.51 -2.13 -14.10
C GLY A 440 -10.92 -3.11 -15.13
N VAL A 441 -9.72 -3.64 -14.89
CA VAL A 441 -9.12 -4.73 -15.66
C VAL A 441 -9.12 -6.00 -14.81
N LYS A 442 -9.57 -7.11 -15.39
CA LYS A 442 -9.54 -8.42 -14.73
C LYS A 442 -8.12 -8.99 -14.81
N VAL A 443 -7.23 -8.48 -13.94
CA VAL A 443 -5.84 -8.95 -13.85
C VAL A 443 -5.75 -10.28 -13.10
N PHE A 444 -6.52 -10.42 -12.01
CA PHE A 444 -6.64 -11.64 -11.22
C PHE A 444 -8.12 -12.05 -11.11
N GLU A 445 -8.39 -13.22 -10.50
CA GLU A 445 -9.76 -13.64 -10.20
C GLU A 445 -10.48 -12.69 -9.21
N ALA A 446 -11.81 -12.81 -9.12
CA ALA A 446 -12.67 -11.86 -8.40
C ALA A 446 -12.24 -11.68 -6.92
N GLY A 447 -12.09 -10.42 -6.48
CA GLY A 447 -11.87 -10.06 -5.06
C GLY A 447 -10.56 -9.32 -4.75
N VAL A 448 -9.61 -9.23 -5.69
CA VAL A 448 -8.37 -8.46 -5.53
C VAL A 448 -8.20 -7.47 -6.66
N THR A 449 -8.14 -6.18 -6.31
CA THR A 449 -7.85 -5.11 -7.28
C THR A 449 -6.39 -4.68 -7.13
N PRO A 450 -5.52 -4.98 -8.10
CA PRO A 450 -4.10 -4.68 -7.97
C PRO A 450 -3.74 -3.26 -8.43
N VAL A 451 -2.53 -2.87 -8.08
CA VAL A 451 -1.84 -1.69 -8.58
C VAL A 451 -0.39 -2.07 -8.87
N ILE A 452 0.19 -1.51 -9.92
CA ILE A 452 1.63 -1.64 -10.17
C ILE A 452 2.32 -0.41 -9.61
N SER A 453 3.35 -0.60 -8.80
CA SER A 453 4.02 0.48 -8.07
C SER A 453 5.52 0.45 -8.29
N PHE A 454 6.06 1.59 -8.76
CA PHE A 454 7.46 1.76 -9.07
C PHE A 454 8.14 2.70 -8.08
N PHE A 455 9.27 2.27 -7.56
CA PHE A 455 10.08 2.96 -6.57
C PHE A 455 11.52 3.11 -7.06
N LYS A 456 12.21 4.15 -6.61
CA LYS A 456 13.66 4.31 -6.81
C LYS A 456 14.35 4.82 -5.55
N CYS A 457 15.68 4.70 -5.49
CA CYS A 457 16.43 5.11 -4.30
C CYS A 457 16.39 6.61 -4.01
N SER A 458 16.34 7.44 -5.06
CA SER A 458 16.35 8.90 -4.95
C SER A 458 14.96 9.47 -4.61
N THR A 459 14.97 10.62 -3.95
CA THR A 459 13.75 11.40 -3.70
C THR A 459 13.16 11.87 -5.02
N ILE A 460 11.83 11.85 -5.10
CA ILE A 460 11.08 12.21 -6.30
C ILE A 460 10.43 13.59 -6.17
N SER A 461 10.36 14.33 -7.29
CA SER A 461 9.58 15.57 -7.39
C SER A 461 8.18 15.34 -7.97
N GLN A 462 7.99 14.26 -8.73
CA GLN A 462 6.76 13.96 -9.45
C GLN A 462 6.41 12.47 -9.37
N ILE A 463 5.11 12.19 -9.36
CA ILE A 463 4.51 10.87 -9.42
C ILE A 463 3.72 10.74 -10.73
N TYR A 464 4.08 9.76 -11.56
CA TYR A 464 3.40 9.44 -12.81
C TYR A 464 2.26 8.47 -12.55
N ILE A 465 1.07 8.78 -13.02
CA ILE A 465 -0.12 7.94 -12.86
C ILE A 465 -0.50 7.37 -14.22
N ASP A 466 -0.24 6.08 -14.38
CA ASP A 466 -0.61 5.34 -15.58
C ASP A 466 -1.93 4.58 -15.35
N ARG A 467 -2.62 4.24 -16.44
CA ARG A 467 -3.80 3.37 -16.42
C ARG A 467 -3.71 2.34 -17.51
N VAL A 468 -4.30 1.18 -17.23
CA VAL A 468 -4.48 0.09 -18.17
C VAL A 468 -5.97 -0.09 -18.47
N ASN A 469 -6.31 -0.32 -19.74
CA ASN A 469 -7.68 -0.66 -20.15
C ASN A 469 -7.88 -2.17 -20.32
N GLN A 470 -9.10 -2.62 -20.64
CA GLN A 470 -9.41 -4.05 -20.82
C GLN A 470 -8.64 -4.74 -21.95
N LYS A 471 -8.05 -3.97 -22.87
CA LYS A 471 -7.19 -4.47 -23.96
C LYS A 471 -5.71 -4.48 -23.58
N PHE A 472 -5.39 -4.22 -22.30
CA PHE A 472 -4.03 -4.04 -21.81
C PHE A 472 -3.24 -2.90 -22.49
N GLU A 473 -3.93 -1.85 -22.94
CA GLU A 473 -3.27 -0.64 -23.43
C GLU A 473 -2.96 0.29 -22.24
N PHE A 474 -1.70 0.69 -22.12
CA PHE A 474 -1.21 1.53 -21.02
C PHE A 474 -1.07 2.98 -21.47
N SER A 475 -1.52 3.92 -20.64
CA SER A 475 -1.36 5.36 -20.90
C SER A 475 -1.14 6.16 -19.62
N THR A 476 -0.26 7.16 -19.69
CA THR A 476 -0.11 8.15 -18.61
C THR A 476 -1.32 9.07 -18.61
N LYS A 477 -2.02 9.14 -17.47
CA LYS A 477 -3.21 9.96 -17.28
C LYS A 477 -2.93 11.24 -16.53
N ASN A 478 -2.02 11.20 -15.56
CA ASN A 478 -1.72 12.37 -14.74
C ASN A 478 -0.27 12.36 -14.27
N ILE A 479 0.25 13.55 -13.96
CA ILE A 479 1.56 13.74 -13.32
C ILE A 479 1.31 14.66 -12.12
N VAL A 480 1.65 14.19 -10.93
CA VAL A 480 1.36 14.88 -9.68
C VAL A 480 2.65 15.26 -8.98
N GLU A 481 2.74 16.48 -8.48
CA GLU A 481 3.88 16.91 -7.64
C GLU A 481 3.89 16.13 -6.32
N SER A 482 5.05 15.58 -5.96
CA SER A 482 5.19 14.69 -4.80
C SER A 482 4.90 15.38 -3.46
N GLU A 483 5.08 16.71 -3.42
CA GLU A 483 4.81 17.54 -2.24
C GLU A 483 3.31 17.66 -1.91
N LEU A 484 2.43 17.50 -2.92
CA LEU A 484 0.98 17.52 -2.72
C LEU A 484 0.44 16.22 -2.11
N ILE A 485 1.27 15.18 -2.01
CA ILE A 485 0.88 13.85 -1.55
C ILE A 485 1.54 13.54 -0.21
N ASP A 486 0.74 13.57 0.85
CA ASP A 486 1.14 13.05 2.16
C ASP A 486 0.93 11.52 2.25
N GLN A 487 1.25 10.95 3.41
CA GLN A 487 1.16 9.51 3.66
C GLN A 487 -0.26 8.93 3.67
N ASN A 488 -1.32 9.72 3.82
CA ASN A 488 -2.72 9.28 3.75
C ASN A 488 -3.34 9.50 2.37
N SER A 489 -2.67 10.29 1.53
CA SER A 489 -3.22 10.82 0.29
C SER A 489 -2.91 9.97 -0.96
N LEU A 490 -2.15 8.86 -0.87
CA LEU A 490 -1.82 8.08 -2.06
C LEU A 490 -3.04 7.47 -2.77
N GLY A 491 -4.10 7.14 -2.04
CA GLY A 491 -5.33 6.57 -2.61
C GLY A 491 -6.03 7.48 -3.63
N LEU A 492 -5.97 8.80 -3.45
CA LEU A 492 -6.61 9.77 -4.34
C LEU A 492 -6.05 9.74 -5.76
N LEU A 493 -4.82 9.26 -5.92
CA LEU A 493 -4.14 9.15 -7.22
C LEU A 493 -4.84 8.15 -8.14
N LEU A 494 -5.63 7.22 -7.60
CA LEU A 494 -6.38 6.25 -8.40
C LEU A 494 -7.68 6.84 -8.96
N SER A 495 -8.22 7.91 -8.38
CA SER A 495 -9.50 8.51 -8.76
C SER A 495 -9.47 9.11 -10.18
N ASN A 496 -10.59 8.97 -10.89
CA ASN A 496 -10.84 9.69 -12.16
C ASN A 496 -10.88 11.21 -11.97
N SER A 497 -11.19 11.66 -10.76
CA SER A 497 -11.36 13.06 -10.38
C SER A 497 -10.18 13.60 -9.57
N SER A 498 -8.99 13.01 -9.74
CA SER A 498 -7.77 13.39 -9.01
C SER A 498 -7.46 14.89 -9.09
N SER A 499 -7.78 15.57 -10.20
CA SER A 499 -7.61 17.03 -10.34
C SER A 499 -8.44 17.83 -9.33
N ILE A 500 -9.69 17.44 -9.07
CA ILE A 500 -10.58 18.07 -8.08
C ILE A 500 -10.05 17.77 -6.67
N LEU A 501 -9.68 16.51 -6.39
CA LEU A 501 -9.17 16.11 -5.08
C LEU A 501 -7.86 16.82 -4.72
N LEU A 502 -6.97 17.02 -5.70
CA LEU A 502 -5.73 17.76 -5.52
C LEU A 502 -5.98 19.25 -5.24
N LYS A 503 -7.00 19.88 -5.84
CA LYS A 503 -7.43 21.24 -5.48
C LYS A 503 -7.84 21.31 -4.00
N ILE A 504 -8.63 20.34 -3.53
CA ILE A 504 -9.05 20.24 -2.12
C ILE A 504 -7.84 20.01 -1.20
N LYS A 505 -6.90 19.14 -1.57
CA LYS A 505 -5.70 18.84 -0.76
C LYS A 505 -4.71 19.99 -0.61
N ARG A 506 -4.80 21.05 -1.42
CA ARG A 506 -4.00 22.28 -1.22
C ARG A 506 -4.39 23.07 0.02
N ILE A 507 -5.57 22.80 0.59
CA ILE A 507 -6.02 23.40 1.84
C ILE A 507 -5.15 22.87 2.99
N LYS A 508 -4.57 23.78 3.78
CA LYS A 508 -3.53 23.46 4.78
C LYS A 508 -4.06 22.93 6.10
N THR A 509 -5.32 23.21 6.41
CA THR A 509 -6.00 22.84 7.66
C THR A 509 -6.91 21.64 7.43
N ASN A 510 -7.08 20.79 8.43
CA ASN A 510 -7.94 19.61 8.38
C ASN A 510 -8.92 19.59 9.55
N PHE A 511 -9.91 18.72 9.49
CA PHE A 511 -10.90 18.53 10.57
C PHE A 511 -10.22 18.25 11.92
N LYS A 512 -9.13 17.46 11.95
CA LYS A 512 -8.35 17.17 13.17
C LYS A 512 -7.91 18.41 13.97
N ASP A 513 -7.81 19.57 13.33
CA ASP A 513 -7.37 20.81 13.97
C ASP A 513 -8.53 21.51 14.74
N TYR A 514 -9.77 21.01 14.55
CA TYR A 514 -11.01 21.59 15.09
C TYR A 514 -11.87 20.57 15.84
N ILE A 515 -11.69 19.27 15.61
CA ILE A 515 -12.54 18.23 16.18
C ILE A 515 -11.73 17.12 16.86
N ILE A 516 -12.35 16.43 17.81
CA ILE A 516 -11.87 15.16 18.35
C ILE A 516 -12.84 14.05 17.97
N CYS A 517 -12.39 13.17 17.07
CA CYS A 517 -13.16 12.01 16.61
C CYS A 517 -12.76 10.72 17.38
N GLU A 518 -13.72 9.86 17.70
CA GLU A 518 -13.49 8.63 18.47
C GLU A 518 -14.34 7.46 17.97
N ASN A 519 -13.84 6.23 18.21
CA ASN A 519 -14.68 5.04 18.14
C ASN A 519 -15.47 4.91 19.44
N PRO A 520 -16.80 4.70 19.39
CA PRO A 520 -17.62 4.70 20.59
C PRO A 520 -17.42 3.43 21.44
N PHE A 521 -17.33 2.26 20.80
CA PHE A 521 -17.14 0.96 21.47
C PHE A 521 -16.11 0.10 20.71
N SER A 522 -15.27 -0.62 21.44
CA SER A 522 -14.46 -1.72 20.90
C SER A 522 -15.32 -2.93 20.57
N THR A 523 -14.77 -3.90 19.81
CA THR A 523 -15.51 -5.13 19.48
C THR A 523 -15.92 -5.91 20.73
N SER A 524 -15.08 -6.00 21.75
CA SER A 524 -15.42 -6.69 23.00
C SER A 524 -16.49 -5.96 23.81
N GLU A 525 -16.38 -4.64 23.95
CA GLU A 525 -17.39 -3.85 24.66
C GLU A 525 -18.75 -3.91 23.93
N ALA A 526 -18.75 -3.98 22.60
CA ALA A 526 -19.98 -4.08 21.80
C ALA A 526 -20.79 -5.35 22.11
N TYR A 527 -20.13 -6.49 22.31
CA TYR A 527 -20.80 -7.74 22.72
C TYR A 527 -21.32 -7.65 24.15
N GLN A 528 -20.57 -7.06 25.08
CA GLN A 528 -21.04 -6.83 26.45
C GLN A 528 -22.24 -5.87 26.50
N LEU A 529 -22.29 -4.88 25.61
CA LEU A 529 -23.43 -3.98 25.51
C LEU A 529 -24.70 -4.74 25.10
N CYS A 530 -24.59 -5.73 24.20
CA CYS A 530 -25.73 -6.56 23.81
C CYS A 530 -26.40 -7.28 24.99
N ASP A 531 -25.64 -7.67 26.00
CA ASP A 531 -26.16 -8.42 27.14
C ASP A 531 -27.12 -7.58 28.03
N ILE A 532 -27.07 -6.25 27.90
CA ILE A 532 -27.89 -5.32 28.69
C ILE A 532 -28.89 -4.50 27.87
N LEU A 533 -28.97 -4.74 26.55
CA LEU A 533 -29.93 -4.05 25.68
C LEU A 533 -31.32 -4.64 25.85
N ILE A 534 -32.31 -3.75 25.95
CA ILE A 534 -33.73 -4.10 25.92
C ILE A 534 -34.45 -3.30 24.83
N ASP A 535 -35.52 -3.87 24.28
CA ASP A 535 -36.36 -3.18 23.28
C ASP A 535 -37.59 -2.59 23.97
N SER A 536 -37.52 -1.32 24.35
CA SER A 536 -38.56 -0.64 25.12
C SER A 536 -38.54 0.86 24.86
N ASN A 537 -39.73 1.47 24.80
CA ASN A 537 -39.91 2.91 24.68
C ASN A 537 -40.52 3.55 25.94
N ASN A 538 -40.70 2.78 27.02
CA ASN A 538 -41.34 3.23 28.23
C ASN A 538 -40.67 2.61 29.46
N GLU A 539 -39.62 3.27 29.96
CA GLU A 539 -38.93 2.90 31.20
C GLU A 539 -39.04 4.02 32.23
N LYS A 540 -39.19 3.63 33.50
CA LYS A 540 -39.21 4.57 34.65
C LYS A 540 -37.80 4.98 35.09
N GLU A 541 -36.80 4.16 34.80
CA GLU A 541 -35.40 4.44 35.14
C GLU A 541 -34.73 5.23 34.02
N GLU A 542 -33.70 6.04 34.34
CA GLU A 542 -32.91 6.77 33.33
C GLU A 542 -32.25 5.78 32.35
N PHE A 543 -32.42 6.02 31.05
CA PHE A 543 -31.93 5.15 29.98
C PHE A 543 -31.39 5.96 28.79
N PHE A 544 -30.60 5.30 27.95
CA PHE A 544 -30.08 5.88 26.71
C PHE A 544 -30.48 5.03 25.51
N LYS A 545 -30.69 5.70 24.37
CA LYS A 545 -31.16 5.11 23.12
C LYS A 545 -29.97 4.56 22.33
N LEU A 546 -29.97 3.29 21.96
CA LEU A 546 -28.92 2.76 21.09
C LEU A 546 -29.17 3.14 19.64
N ILE A 547 -28.15 3.69 18.98
CA ILE A 547 -28.17 3.94 17.54
C ILE A 547 -27.02 3.21 16.84
N ASN A 548 -27.20 2.88 15.57
CA ASN A 548 -26.13 2.40 14.71
C ASN A 548 -26.27 2.97 13.30
N THR A 549 -25.40 2.57 12.37
CA THR A 549 -25.41 3.04 10.98
C THR A 549 -26.79 2.97 10.31
N GLY A 550 -27.60 1.95 10.60
CA GLY A 550 -28.89 1.75 9.94
C GLY A 550 -29.97 2.75 10.36
N THR A 551 -29.82 3.38 11.52
CA THR A 551 -30.78 4.31 12.14
C THR A 551 -30.28 5.75 12.20
N ILE A 552 -29.16 6.06 11.55
CA ILE A 552 -28.71 7.44 11.33
C ILE A 552 -29.26 7.88 9.97
N ASP A 553 -29.76 9.10 9.90
CA ASP A 553 -30.14 9.79 8.67
C ASP A 553 -29.56 11.22 8.75
N PRO A 554 -29.32 11.94 7.63
CA PRO A 554 -28.79 13.29 7.72
C PRO A 554 -29.61 14.16 8.68
N TYR A 555 -28.94 14.71 9.69
CA TYR A 555 -29.48 15.60 10.73
C TYR A 555 -30.41 14.98 11.77
N ILE A 556 -30.88 13.73 11.63
CA ILE A 556 -31.82 13.12 12.57
C ILE A 556 -31.50 11.64 12.89
N SER A 557 -32.07 11.18 14.00
CA SER A 557 -32.12 9.76 14.34
C SER A 557 -33.42 9.14 13.84
N LEU A 558 -33.33 7.92 13.31
CA LEU A 558 -34.46 7.05 12.97
C LEU A 558 -34.77 6.01 14.06
N TRP A 559 -34.27 6.24 15.28
CA TRP A 559 -34.60 5.39 16.43
C TRP A 559 -36.12 5.35 16.65
N GLY A 560 -36.69 4.16 16.84
CA GLY A 560 -38.13 3.96 16.98
C GLY A 560 -38.95 4.06 15.69
N THR A 561 -38.40 4.62 14.60
CA THR A 561 -39.07 4.69 13.29
C THR A 561 -38.60 3.60 12.33
N LYS A 562 -37.31 3.22 12.41
CA LYS A 562 -36.70 2.18 11.57
C LYS A 562 -36.11 1.08 12.43
N GLN A 563 -36.47 -0.16 12.11
CA GLN A 563 -35.89 -1.33 12.77
C GLN A 563 -34.37 -1.38 12.52
N THR A 564 -33.60 -1.64 13.56
CA THR A 564 -32.15 -1.81 13.47
C THR A 564 -31.71 -3.23 13.82
N THR A 565 -30.59 -3.66 13.25
CA THR A 565 -29.92 -4.91 13.64
C THR A 565 -28.62 -4.59 14.34
N TYR A 566 -28.43 -5.10 15.55
CA TYR A 566 -27.19 -4.95 16.31
C TYR A 566 -26.68 -6.32 16.76
N LEU A 567 -25.50 -6.70 16.27
CA LEU A 567 -24.83 -8.00 16.51
C LEU A 567 -25.79 -9.21 16.40
N LYS A 568 -26.54 -9.27 15.29
CA LYS A 568 -27.53 -10.30 14.89
C LYS A 568 -28.93 -10.18 15.51
N SER A 569 -29.11 -9.40 16.57
CA SER A 569 -30.43 -9.14 17.15
C SER A 569 -31.11 -7.94 16.50
N ARG A 570 -32.44 -7.99 16.35
CA ARG A 570 -33.24 -6.90 15.76
C ARG A 570 -33.98 -6.15 16.85
N TYR A 571 -34.02 -4.83 16.74
CA TYR A 571 -34.64 -3.93 17.70
C TYR A 571 -35.41 -2.81 17.00
N LEU A 572 -36.46 -2.29 17.62
CA LEU A 572 -37.13 -1.06 17.18
C LEU A 572 -36.80 0.15 18.08
N HIS A 573 -36.85 -0.05 19.39
CA HIS A 573 -36.57 0.90 20.45
C HIS A 573 -35.47 0.36 21.38
N PRO A 574 -34.25 0.07 20.88
CA PRO A 574 -33.18 -0.45 21.72
C PRO A 574 -32.70 0.61 22.71
N ILE A 575 -32.65 0.26 23.98
CA ILE A 575 -32.17 1.11 25.07
C ILE A 575 -31.26 0.33 26.02
N ALA A 576 -30.43 1.06 26.77
CA ALA A 576 -29.74 0.52 27.95
C ALA A 576 -29.93 1.44 29.15
N LYS A 577 -30.18 0.84 30.32
CA LYS A 577 -30.39 1.56 31.58
C LYS A 577 -29.08 2.14 32.10
N LEU A 578 -29.13 3.33 32.70
CA LEU A 578 -27.96 4.01 33.25
C LEU A 578 -27.23 3.15 34.30
N ASN A 579 -27.97 2.42 35.13
CA ASN A 579 -27.38 1.58 36.18
C ASN A 579 -26.51 0.46 35.61
N ASP A 580 -26.94 -0.18 34.53
CA ASP A 580 -26.19 -1.27 33.90
C ASP A 580 -25.00 -0.73 33.09
N LEU A 581 -25.19 0.41 32.42
CA LEU A 581 -24.10 1.13 31.76
C LEU A 581 -23.02 1.60 32.73
N ASN A 582 -23.38 2.11 33.90
CA ASN A 582 -22.40 2.53 34.93
C ASN A 582 -21.60 1.34 35.47
N LYS A 583 -22.22 0.16 35.60
CA LYS A 583 -21.55 -1.05 36.07
C LYS A 583 -20.56 -1.59 35.04
N LEU A 584 -20.95 -1.66 33.77
CA LEU A 584 -20.13 -2.26 32.71
C LEU A 584 -19.16 -1.27 32.07
N PHE A 585 -19.59 -0.02 31.87
CA PHE A 585 -18.88 0.99 31.07
C PHE A 585 -18.83 2.37 31.74
N PRO A 586 -18.32 2.50 32.98
CA PRO A 586 -18.34 3.77 33.71
C PRO A 586 -17.67 4.93 32.96
N ARG A 587 -16.63 4.64 32.16
CA ARG A 587 -15.95 5.63 31.32
C ARG A 587 -16.78 6.08 30.10
N ARG A 588 -17.63 5.20 29.56
CA ARG A 588 -18.47 5.49 28.40
C ARG A 588 -19.69 6.33 28.76
N VAL A 589 -20.17 6.27 30.01
CA VAL A 589 -21.33 7.06 30.44
C VAL A 589 -21.09 8.56 30.27
N GLN A 590 -19.88 9.06 30.57
CA GLN A 590 -19.55 10.47 30.33
C GLN A 590 -19.57 10.83 28.84
N GLN A 591 -19.09 9.93 27.97
CA GLN A 591 -19.14 10.10 26.51
C GLN A 591 -20.58 10.05 25.97
N ILE A 592 -21.45 9.22 26.57
CA ILE A 592 -22.85 9.14 26.19
C ILE A 592 -23.57 10.42 26.59
N LYS A 593 -23.38 10.91 27.83
CA LYS A 593 -24.03 12.13 28.33
C LYS A 593 -23.54 13.43 27.70
N SER A 594 -22.40 13.43 27.00
CA SER A 594 -21.90 14.62 26.32
C SER A 594 -22.64 14.88 25.02
N ARG A 595 -22.86 16.17 24.72
CA ARG A 595 -23.23 16.61 23.37
C ARG A 595 -22.19 16.10 22.36
N LYS A 596 -22.64 15.58 21.23
CA LYS A 596 -21.76 14.95 20.24
C LYS A 596 -22.40 14.82 18.87
N LEU A 597 -21.59 14.80 17.82
CA LEU A 597 -22.05 14.30 16.52
C LEU A 597 -21.91 12.78 16.50
N ILE A 598 -22.90 12.10 15.94
CA ILE A 598 -22.86 10.66 15.70
C ILE A 598 -22.90 10.45 14.18
N ILE A 599 -21.91 9.73 13.68
CA ILE A 599 -21.66 9.53 12.24
C ILE A 599 -21.81 8.05 11.93
N THR A 600 -22.42 7.73 10.79
CA THR A 600 -22.36 6.39 10.21
C THR A 600 -20.92 5.91 10.05
N GLY A 601 -20.66 4.61 10.24
CA GLY A 601 -19.33 4.02 10.04
C GLY A 601 -19.16 3.28 8.71
N MET A 602 -20.20 3.16 7.87
CA MET A 602 -20.12 2.43 6.61
C MET A 602 -21.15 2.92 5.58
N ARG A 603 -20.85 2.67 4.29
CA ARG A 603 -21.72 2.87 3.11
C ARG A 603 -21.97 4.33 2.72
N TYR A 604 -22.77 5.07 3.49
CA TYR A 604 -23.10 6.48 3.23
C TYR A 604 -22.65 7.32 4.42
N LEU A 605 -22.02 8.48 4.15
CA LEU A 605 -21.60 9.41 5.20
C LEU A 605 -22.81 10.23 5.61
N GLU A 606 -23.31 9.98 6.81
CA GLU A 606 -24.49 10.63 7.36
C GLU A 606 -24.23 10.92 8.83
N CYS A 607 -24.75 12.04 9.31
CA CYS A 607 -24.43 12.55 10.63
C CYS A 607 -25.64 13.28 11.23
N PHE A 608 -25.83 13.14 12.54
CA PHE A 608 -26.75 14.00 13.29
C PHE A 608 -26.09 14.50 14.59
N PHE A 609 -26.65 15.59 15.12
CA PHE A 609 -26.19 16.19 16.37
C PHE A 609 -27.04 15.72 17.54
N ASP A 610 -26.43 14.96 18.45
CA ASP A 610 -26.99 14.61 19.75
C ASP A 610 -26.65 15.72 20.75
N ILE A 611 -27.53 16.71 20.81
CA ILE A 611 -27.35 17.91 21.65
C ILE A 611 -27.48 17.60 23.15
N ASP A 612 -28.40 16.70 23.50
CA ASP A 612 -28.79 16.39 24.88
C ASP A 612 -28.04 15.17 25.46
N GLY A 613 -27.28 14.44 24.63
CA GLY A 613 -26.53 13.27 25.08
C GLY A 613 -27.41 12.05 25.35
N GLU A 614 -28.46 11.85 24.54
CA GLU A 614 -29.45 10.78 24.73
C GLU A 614 -29.01 9.43 24.13
N TYR A 615 -28.04 9.44 23.22
CA TYR A 615 -27.74 8.30 22.36
C TYR A 615 -26.43 7.59 22.72
N ILE A 616 -26.50 6.27 22.73
CA ILE A 616 -25.36 5.35 22.69
C ILE A 616 -25.06 5.08 21.22
N ALA A 617 -23.87 5.50 20.77
CA ALA A 617 -23.37 5.15 19.45
C ALA A 617 -22.84 3.70 19.47
N GLY A 618 -23.50 2.80 18.73
CA GLY A 618 -23.14 1.38 18.68
C GLY A 618 -21.85 1.09 17.90
N LYS A 619 -21.45 -0.18 17.85
CA LYS A 619 -20.39 -0.62 16.92
C LYS A 619 -20.71 -0.23 15.48
N SER A 620 -19.66 0.10 14.72
CA SER A 620 -19.73 0.53 13.31
C SER A 620 -20.29 1.95 13.12
N THR A 621 -20.19 2.81 14.13
CA THR A 621 -20.38 4.27 14.01
C THR A 621 -19.12 5.00 14.50
N LEU A 622 -19.04 6.30 14.25
CA LEU A 622 -18.02 7.20 14.83
C LEU A 622 -18.71 8.31 15.62
N ILE A 623 -17.99 8.93 16.55
CA ILE A 623 -18.48 10.12 17.24
C ILE A 623 -17.47 11.27 17.12
N ILE A 624 -17.98 12.50 17.09
CA ILE A 624 -17.19 13.70 17.35
C ILE A 624 -17.66 14.27 18.68
N LYS A 625 -16.81 14.11 19.69
CA LYS A 625 -17.13 14.42 21.09
C LYS A 625 -16.82 15.88 21.44
N GLU A 626 -15.82 16.47 20.78
CA GLU A 626 -15.37 17.82 21.06
C GLU A 626 -15.19 18.56 19.74
N VAL A 627 -15.74 19.78 19.66
CA VAL A 627 -15.64 20.68 18.52
C VAL A 627 -15.20 22.04 19.04
N LYS A 628 -14.16 22.61 18.42
CA LYS A 628 -13.61 23.92 18.77
C LYS A 628 -14.70 24.99 18.65
N GLU A 629 -14.77 25.85 19.67
CA GLU A 629 -15.76 26.94 19.78
C GLU A 629 -17.22 26.47 19.73
N ASP A 630 -17.49 25.20 20.06
CA ASP A 630 -18.86 24.61 20.12
C ASP A 630 -19.60 24.63 18.76
N ASN A 631 -18.86 24.70 17.65
CA ASN A 631 -19.40 24.81 16.29
C ASN A 631 -19.97 23.49 15.72
N TYR A 632 -20.70 22.70 16.51
CA TYR A 632 -21.23 21.39 16.13
C TYR A 632 -22.09 21.42 14.86
N LEU A 633 -22.91 22.47 14.70
CA LEU A 633 -23.81 22.62 13.56
C LEU A 633 -23.07 22.83 12.23
N LEU A 634 -21.93 23.54 12.23
CA LEU A 634 -21.06 23.64 11.06
C LEU A 634 -20.60 22.26 10.61
N PHE A 635 -20.03 21.46 11.53
CA PHE A 635 -19.53 20.13 11.19
C PHE A 635 -20.66 19.17 10.80
N CYS A 636 -21.85 19.32 11.40
CA CYS A 636 -23.06 18.60 10.97
C CYS A 636 -23.45 18.95 9.53
N ALA A 637 -23.36 20.22 9.12
CA ALA A 637 -23.58 20.64 7.73
C ALA A 637 -22.52 20.05 6.79
N LEU A 638 -21.24 20.19 7.15
CA LEU A 638 -20.13 19.73 6.32
C LEU A 638 -20.15 18.21 6.10
N LEU A 639 -20.34 17.42 7.16
CA LEU A 639 -20.35 15.96 7.09
C LEU A 639 -21.52 15.40 6.27
N ASN A 640 -22.64 16.10 6.23
CA ASN A 640 -23.80 15.72 5.40
C ASN A 640 -23.74 16.34 3.98
N SER A 641 -22.69 17.07 3.64
CA SER A 641 -22.55 17.67 2.29
C SER A 641 -22.08 16.66 1.25
N LYS A 642 -22.50 16.89 0.01
CA LYS A 642 -22.08 16.06 -1.13
C LYS A 642 -20.58 16.14 -1.39
N LEU A 643 -19.97 17.31 -1.20
CA LEU A 643 -18.54 17.51 -1.46
C LEU A 643 -17.66 16.65 -0.53
N ILE A 644 -17.95 16.63 0.77
CA ILE A 644 -17.18 15.84 1.73
C ILE A 644 -17.38 14.35 1.48
N SER A 645 -18.60 13.93 1.19
CA SER A 645 -18.92 12.55 0.81
C SER A 645 -18.16 12.12 -0.46
N PHE A 646 -18.14 12.97 -1.48
CA PHE A 646 -17.37 12.76 -2.72
C PHE A 646 -15.87 12.65 -2.44
N PHE A 647 -15.32 13.61 -1.69
CA PHE A 647 -13.89 13.66 -1.37
C PHE A 647 -13.43 12.38 -0.65
N ILE A 648 -14.17 11.92 0.36
CA ILE A 648 -13.83 10.70 1.10
C ILE A 648 -13.97 9.47 0.18
N LYS A 649 -15.09 9.34 -0.53
CA LYS A 649 -15.35 8.18 -1.40
C LYS A 649 -14.26 8.01 -2.46
N GLU A 650 -13.86 9.09 -3.10
CA GLU A 650 -12.86 9.04 -4.16
C GLU A 650 -11.43 8.87 -3.62
N SER A 651 -11.08 9.56 -2.52
CA SER A 651 -9.74 9.48 -1.91
C SER A 651 -9.43 8.11 -1.28
N TYR A 652 -10.46 7.42 -0.82
CA TYR A 652 -10.37 6.14 -0.12
C TYR A 652 -11.05 5.00 -0.89
N SER A 653 -11.24 5.15 -2.21
CA SER A 653 -11.89 4.17 -3.09
C SER A 653 -11.25 2.78 -3.05
N SER A 654 -9.93 2.69 -2.79
CA SER A 654 -9.20 1.43 -2.61
C SER A 654 -9.61 0.63 -1.36
N LEU A 655 -10.29 1.27 -0.40
CA LEU A 655 -10.84 0.62 0.81
C LEU A 655 -12.29 0.18 0.63
N GLY A 656 -12.91 0.52 -0.50
CA GLY A 656 -14.31 0.21 -0.73
C GLY A 656 -14.56 -1.28 -0.95
N ILE A 657 -15.65 -1.80 -0.37
CA ILE A 657 -16.23 -3.11 -0.70
C ILE A 657 -17.64 -2.83 -1.23
N ASP A 658 -18.01 -3.41 -2.37
CA ASP A 658 -19.34 -3.25 -3.01
C ASP A 658 -19.82 -1.79 -3.12
N GLY A 659 -18.88 -0.87 -3.40
CA GLY A 659 -19.18 0.55 -3.65
C GLY A 659 -19.34 1.43 -2.40
N GLY A 660 -19.12 0.92 -1.18
CA GLY A 660 -19.15 1.67 0.07
C GLY A 660 -17.79 1.74 0.79
N VAL A 661 -17.51 2.85 1.48
CA VAL A 661 -16.31 3.04 2.32
C VAL A 661 -16.67 2.78 3.78
N ASN A 662 -15.81 2.06 4.52
CA ASN A 662 -15.88 2.00 5.97
C ASN A 662 -15.15 3.22 6.54
N PHE A 663 -15.89 4.11 7.20
CA PHE A 663 -15.34 5.34 7.75
C PHE A 663 -14.56 5.03 9.02
N THR A 664 -13.36 5.59 9.12
CA THR A 664 -12.52 5.51 10.32
C THR A 664 -12.28 6.90 10.86
N LYS A 665 -11.89 6.97 12.14
CA LYS A 665 -11.42 8.20 12.78
C LYS A 665 -10.43 8.98 11.90
N SER A 666 -9.41 8.29 11.38
CA SER A 666 -8.36 8.92 10.57
C SER A 666 -8.88 9.49 9.25
N ILE A 667 -9.88 8.86 8.63
CA ILE A 667 -10.48 9.34 7.39
C ILE A 667 -11.24 10.66 7.64
N ILE A 668 -12.05 10.70 8.70
CA ILE A 668 -12.82 11.91 9.06
C ILE A 668 -11.89 13.06 9.47
N GLU A 669 -10.85 12.75 10.24
CA GLU A 669 -9.86 13.75 10.69
C GLU A 669 -8.99 14.32 9.56
N ASP A 670 -8.80 13.58 8.46
CA ASP A 670 -7.97 13.95 7.31
C ASP A 670 -8.70 14.85 6.29
N VAL A 671 -10.01 15.10 6.48
CA VAL A 671 -10.78 16.00 5.60
C VAL A 671 -10.23 17.43 5.67
N PRO A 672 -9.73 18.02 4.56
CA PRO A 672 -9.25 19.39 4.54
C PRO A 672 -10.40 20.38 4.77
N LEU A 673 -10.18 21.49 5.47
CA LEU A 673 -11.20 22.49 5.80
C LEU A 673 -10.65 23.91 5.57
N PRO A 674 -11.21 24.69 4.63
CA PRO A 674 -10.87 26.10 4.49
C PRO A 674 -11.20 26.90 5.75
N THR A 675 -10.58 28.05 5.93
CA THR A 675 -10.96 28.97 7.01
C THR A 675 -12.43 29.38 6.87
N VAL A 676 -13.19 29.25 7.94
CA VAL A 676 -14.59 29.64 8.02
C VAL A 676 -14.72 30.78 9.02
N ASP A 677 -15.25 31.92 8.61
CA ASP A 677 -15.50 33.04 9.52
C ASP A 677 -16.80 32.85 10.32
N SER A 678 -16.97 33.64 11.38
CA SER A 678 -18.12 33.56 12.27
C SER A 678 -19.45 33.86 11.57
N THR A 679 -19.46 34.73 10.55
CA THR A 679 -20.68 35.07 9.82
C THR A 679 -21.16 33.87 8.99
N LEU A 680 -20.22 33.15 8.36
CA LEU A 680 -20.52 31.95 7.60
C LEU A 680 -20.91 30.78 8.51
N ILE A 681 -20.28 30.64 9.67
CA ILE A 681 -20.66 29.66 10.71
C ILE A 681 -22.13 29.85 11.12
N GLU A 682 -22.55 31.09 11.37
CA GLU A 682 -23.93 31.41 11.73
C GLU A 682 -24.91 31.02 10.62
N LYS A 683 -24.58 31.31 9.35
CA LYS A 683 -25.41 30.94 8.20
C LYS A 683 -25.60 29.44 8.07
N PHE A 684 -24.53 28.65 8.19
CA PHE A 684 -24.63 27.18 8.19
C PHE A 684 -25.53 26.69 9.33
N SER A 685 -25.30 27.22 10.53
CA SER A 685 -26.02 26.83 11.73
C SER A 685 -27.53 27.09 11.61
N CYS A 686 -27.95 28.25 11.07
CA CYS A 686 -29.36 28.56 10.81
C CYS A 686 -30.02 27.50 9.91
N PHE A 687 -29.40 27.14 8.79
CA PHE A 687 -29.98 26.14 7.88
C PHE A 687 -30.07 24.76 8.51
N VAL A 688 -29.06 24.34 9.28
CA VAL A 688 -29.09 23.07 10.01
C VAL A 688 -30.23 23.05 11.02
N GLU A 689 -30.41 24.11 11.80
CA GLU A 689 -31.53 24.24 12.74
C GLU A 689 -32.88 24.12 12.03
N TYR A 690 -33.04 24.80 10.88
CA TYR A 690 -34.27 24.71 10.08
C TYR A 690 -34.52 23.28 9.60
N ILE A 691 -33.50 22.60 9.09
CA ILE A 691 -33.63 21.21 8.60
C ILE A 691 -33.99 20.27 9.76
N ILE A 692 -33.30 20.37 10.90
CA ILE A 692 -33.58 19.55 12.08
C ILE A 692 -35.03 19.75 12.55
N PHE A 693 -35.48 20.99 12.65
CA PHE A 693 -36.85 21.30 13.04
C PHE A 693 -37.87 20.72 12.06
N LEU A 694 -37.70 20.98 10.76
CA LEU A 694 -38.61 20.52 9.71
C LEU A 694 -38.71 19.00 9.62
N LYS A 695 -37.60 18.28 9.87
CA LYS A 695 -37.57 16.82 9.88
C LYS A 695 -38.24 16.19 11.11
N LYS A 696 -38.39 16.94 12.22
CA LYS A 696 -39.04 16.46 13.45
C LYS A 696 -40.56 16.64 13.46
N ILE A 697 -41.07 17.64 12.73
CA ILE A 697 -42.51 17.93 12.69
C ILE A 697 -43.21 17.18 11.56
N ASN A 698 -44.51 16.91 11.73
CA ASN A 698 -45.33 16.29 10.70
C ASN A 698 -45.84 17.35 9.71
N LEU A 699 -45.21 17.46 8.53
CA LEU A 699 -45.59 18.40 7.49
C LEU A 699 -46.68 17.81 6.58
N ILE A 700 -47.84 18.46 6.53
CA ILE A 700 -49.01 17.97 5.79
C ILE A 700 -48.94 18.35 4.30
N LEU A 701 -48.41 19.55 3.98
CA LEU A 701 -48.36 20.04 2.60
C LEU A 701 -47.10 19.55 1.88
N ILE A 702 -47.27 19.04 0.66
CA ILE A 702 -46.15 18.57 -0.19
C ILE A 702 -45.12 19.69 -0.42
N SER A 703 -45.57 20.93 -0.60
CA SER A 703 -44.68 22.08 -0.77
C SER A 703 -43.79 22.33 0.44
N GLU A 704 -44.26 22.01 1.65
CA GLU A 704 -43.50 22.14 2.89
C GLU A 704 -42.48 21.01 3.05
N GLN A 705 -42.84 19.80 2.61
CA GLN A 705 -41.97 18.61 2.64
C GLN A 705 -40.73 18.77 1.75
N LEU A 706 -40.74 19.70 0.78
CA LEU A 706 -39.58 20.01 -0.06
C LEU A 706 -38.56 20.96 0.61
N MET A 707 -38.95 21.68 1.66
CA MET A 707 -38.09 22.69 2.30
C MET A 707 -36.77 22.11 2.82
N PRO A 708 -36.72 20.96 3.54
CA PRO A 708 -35.45 20.39 4.01
C PRO A 708 -34.49 20.08 2.87
N ALA A 709 -35.00 19.51 1.77
CA ALA A 709 -34.20 19.17 0.59
C ALA A 709 -33.66 20.43 -0.10
N TYR A 710 -34.44 21.51 -0.17
CA TYR A 710 -33.98 22.77 -0.74
C TYR A 710 -32.90 23.44 0.13
N PHE A 711 -33.06 23.46 1.45
CA PHE A 711 -32.03 23.97 2.35
C PHE A 711 -30.75 23.13 2.31
N GLN A 712 -30.87 21.80 2.16
CA GLN A 712 -29.71 20.94 1.91
C GLN A 712 -28.96 21.34 0.63
N GLN A 713 -29.69 21.60 -0.46
CA GLN A 713 -29.08 22.04 -1.72
C GLN A 713 -28.35 23.38 -1.55
N ILE A 714 -28.90 24.30 -0.77
CA ILE A 714 -28.21 25.57 -0.44
C ILE A 714 -26.95 25.31 0.39
N ILE A 715 -26.99 24.42 1.40
CA ILE A 715 -25.80 24.00 2.16
C ILE A 715 -24.74 23.43 1.22
N ASP A 716 -25.10 22.52 0.30
CA ASP A 716 -24.16 21.97 -0.69
C ASP A 716 -23.54 23.10 -1.54
N GLY A 717 -24.33 24.06 -2.02
CA GLY A 717 -23.86 25.24 -2.74
C GLY A 717 -22.88 26.11 -1.93
N MET A 718 -23.19 26.36 -0.66
CA MET A 718 -22.29 27.07 0.27
C MET A 718 -20.98 26.30 0.48
N VAL A 719 -21.03 24.98 0.56
CA VAL A 719 -19.83 24.13 0.68
C VAL A 719 -19.01 24.16 -0.61
N TYR A 720 -19.64 24.12 -1.79
CA TYR A 720 -18.90 24.28 -3.05
C TYR A 720 -18.21 25.65 -3.14
N GLU A 721 -18.88 26.72 -2.74
CA GLU A 721 -18.28 28.06 -2.69
C GLU A 721 -17.13 28.16 -1.68
N LEU A 722 -17.28 27.53 -0.52
CA LEU A 722 -16.25 27.50 0.52
C LEU A 722 -14.94 26.86 0.02
N TYR A 723 -15.03 25.78 -0.76
CA TYR A 723 -13.87 25.04 -1.28
C TYR A 723 -13.37 25.57 -2.63
N PHE A 724 -14.25 26.16 -3.44
CA PHE A 724 -13.94 26.62 -4.79
C PHE A 724 -14.49 28.04 -5.06
N PRO A 725 -14.09 29.06 -4.27
CA PRO A 725 -14.69 30.40 -4.36
C PRO A 725 -14.50 31.02 -5.75
N ASP A 726 -13.29 30.95 -6.31
CA ASP A 726 -13.00 31.46 -7.64
C ASP A 726 -13.77 30.72 -8.75
N LEU A 727 -14.02 29.41 -8.58
CA LEU A 727 -14.75 28.62 -9.56
C LEU A 727 -16.20 29.07 -9.67
N LEU A 728 -16.87 29.26 -8.54
CA LEU A 728 -18.27 29.72 -8.53
C LEU A 728 -18.37 31.16 -8.98
N LYS A 729 -17.44 32.03 -8.56
CA LYS A 729 -17.36 33.42 -8.99
C LYS A 729 -17.21 33.53 -10.51
N ASN A 730 -16.28 32.78 -11.11
CA ASN A 730 -16.03 32.82 -12.55
C ASN A 730 -17.24 32.35 -13.39
N HIS A 731 -18.10 31.50 -12.83
CA HIS A 731 -19.33 31.05 -13.47
C HIS A 731 -20.56 31.89 -13.08
N ASN A 732 -20.39 32.94 -12.27
CA ASN A 732 -21.48 33.73 -11.69
C ASN A 732 -22.51 32.84 -10.96
N ARG A 733 -22.03 31.96 -10.09
CA ARG A 733 -22.81 30.99 -9.30
C ARG A 733 -22.63 31.13 -7.80
N GLU A 734 -22.18 32.28 -7.33
CA GLU A 734 -22.03 32.57 -5.89
C GLU A 734 -23.36 32.37 -5.15
N ILE A 735 -23.30 31.87 -3.93
CA ILE A 735 -24.43 31.52 -3.07
C ILE A 735 -24.38 32.38 -1.80
N ILE A 736 -23.24 32.41 -1.11
CA ILE A 736 -23.10 32.99 0.24
C ILE A 736 -23.47 34.48 0.28
N SER A 737 -23.11 35.23 -0.77
CA SER A 737 -23.38 36.66 -0.92
C SER A 737 -24.86 36.98 -1.14
N HIS A 738 -25.65 36.04 -1.65
CA HIS A 738 -27.06 36.24 -2.00
C HIS A 738 -28.05 35.70 -0.96
N LEU A 739 -27.59 35.14 0.16
CA LEU A 739 -28.47 34.54 1.18
C LEU A 739 -29.34 35.57 1.92
N GLY A 740 -28.84 36.80 2.08
CA GLY A 740 -29.47 37.84 2.90
C GLY A 740 -29.57 37.46 4.39
N GLU A 741 -30.55 38.02 5.08
CA GLU A 741 -30.78 37.77 6.52
C GLU A 741 -31.41 36.38 6.77
N LEU A 742 -30.89 35.65 7.76
CA LEU A 742 -31.38 34.35 8.19
C LEU A 742 -31.77 34.41 9.69
N PRO A 743 -33.06 34.58 10.03
CA PRO A 743 -33.49 34.71 11.41
C PRO A 743 -33.34 33.41 12.20
N ARG A 744 -32.66 33.44 13.34
CA ARG A 744 -32.49 32.28 14.22
C ARG A 744 -33.84 31.81 14.80
N ILE A 745 -34.03 30.49 14.85
CA ILE A 745 -35.11 29.87 15.62
C ILE A 745 -34.58 29.51 17.01
N THR A 746 -35.39 29.68 18.05
CA THR A 746 -34.99 29.34 19.43
C THR A 746 -36.02 28.41 20.06
N ASP A 747 -35.60 27.62 21.05
CA ASP A 747 -36.48 26.66 21.71
C ASP A 747 -37.66 27.31 22.44
N ASN A 748 -37.53 28.59 22.82
CA ASN A 748 -38.59 29.38 23.43
C ASN A 748 -39.72 29.76 22.46
N MET A 749 -39.54 29.55 21.15
CA MET A 749 -40.58 29.78 20.15
C MET A 749 -41.46 28.53 20.01
N ASN A 750 -42.77 28.72 19.86
CA ASN A 750 -43.67 27.62 19.51
C ASN A 750 -43.42 27.14 18.06
N ASP A 751 -43.85 25.93 17.75
CA ASP A 751 -43.60 25.30 16.45
C ASP A 751 -44.23 26.09 15.28
N GLU A 752 -45.40 26.72 15.50
CA GLU A 752 -46.05 27.57 14.50
C GLU A 752 -45.19 28.79 14.11
N LYS A 753 -44.60 29.48 15.10
CA LYS A 753 -43.71 30.62 14.87
C LYS A 753 -42.42 30.20 14.19
N LYS A 754 -41.81 29.09 14.63
CA LYS A 754 -40.61 28.52 13.99
C LYS A 754 -40.90 28.20 12.53
N LEU A 755 -41.99 27.50 12.25
CA LEU A 755 -42.41 27.15 10.90
C LEU A 755 -42.71 28.40 10.05
N SER A 756 -43.35 29.43 10.62
CA SER A 756 -43.60 30.68 9.91
C SER A 756 -42.32 31.41 9.50
N ILE A 757 -41.31 31.46 10.37
CA ILE A 757 -40.00 32.06 10.05
C ILE A 757 -39.35 31.29 8.89
N ILE A 758 -39.30 29.96 9.00
CA ILE A 758 -38.68 29.09 8.01
C ILE A 758 -39.37 29.20 6.65
N LYS A 759 -40.71 29.25 6.63
CA LYS A 759 -41.50 29.45 5.42
C LYS A 759 -41.20 30.78 4.74
N THR A 760 -41.07 31.86 5.51
CA THR A 760 -40.70 33.18 4.96
C THR A 760 -39.33 33.13 4.29
N VAL A 761 -38.34 32.51 4.95
CA VAL A 761 -37.00 32.32 4.37
C VAL A 761 -37.07 31.46 3.11
N PHE A 762 -37.77 30.32 3.16
CA PHE A 762 -37.93 29.43 2.01
C PHE A 762 -38.57 30.14 0.83
N ASN A 763 -39.69 30.83 1.02
CA ASN A 763 -40.40 31.52 -0.04
C ASN A 763 -39.54 32.60 -0.69
N ARG A 764 -38.76 33.35 0.10
CA ARG A 764 -37.82 34.36 -0.42
C ARG A 764 -36.72 33.71 -1.26
N LEU A 765 -36.04 32.70 -0.71
CA LEU A 765 -34.88 32.09 -1.37
C LEU A 765 -35.26 31.18 -2.55
N ASN A 766 -36.49 30.65 -2.55
CA ASN A 766 -37.05 29.83 -3.62
C ASN A 766 -37.90 30.65 -4.60
N ASP A 767 -37.92 31.98 -4.52
CA ASP A 767 -38.56 32.80 -5.55
C ASP A 767 -37.84 32.63 -6.90
N ARG A 768 -38.58 32.62 -8.01
CA ARG A 768 -38.03 32.37 -9.36
C ARG A 768 -37.01 33.42 -9.80
N GLU A 769 -37.14 34.64 -9.31
CA GLU A 769 -36.26 35.76 -9.63
C GLU A 769 -35.11 35.88 -8.62
N HIS A 770 -35.16 35.14 -7.51
CA HIS A 770 -34.11 35.18 -6.50
C HIS A 770 -32.83 34.51 -7.02
N GLN A 771 -31.70 35.21 -6.89
CA GLN A 771 -30.42 34.78 -7.45
C GLN A 771 -29.98 33.39 -6.96
N ILE A 772 -30.24 33.05 -5.68
CA ILE A 772 -29.97 31.71 -5.13
C ILE A 772 -30.64 30.60 -5.95
N ARG A 773 -31.93 30.74 -6.24
CA ARG A 773 -32.67 29.72 -7.00
C ARG A 773 -32.11 29.57 -8.40
N VAL A 774 -31.82 30.69 -9.06
CA VAL A 774 -31.21 30.71 -10.40
C VAL A 774 -29.85 30.02 -10.38
N ASN A 775 -28.99 30.38 -9.43
CA ASN A 775 -27.64 29.83 -9.30
C ASN A 775 -27.67 28.34 -8.99
N MET A 776 -28.54 27.90 -8.08
CA MET A 776 -28.72 26.48 -7.76
C MET A 776 -29.23 25.68 -8.95
N PHE A 777 -30.17 26.23 -9.74
CA PHE A 777 -30.68 25.56 -10.94
C PHE A 777 -29.57 25.29 -11.96
N TYR A 778 -28.67 26.26 -12.16
CA TYR A 778 -27.55 26.16 -13.10
C TYR A 778 -26.23 25.72 -12.46
N ILE A 779 -26.21 25.28 -11.19
CA ILE A 779 -24.94 24.97 -10.50
C ILE A 779 -24.19 23.80 -11.16
N ASN A 780 -24.94 22.87 -11.73
CA ASN A 780 -24.41 21.71 -12.46
C ASN A 780 -23.92 22.05 -13.88
N SER A 781 -24.02 23.32 -14.32
CA SER A 781 -23.31 23.76 -15.53
C SER A 781 -21.81 23.89 -15.28
N ILE A 782 -21.36 23.89 -14.01
CA ILE A 782 -19.95 23.87 -13.63
C ILE A 782 -19.48 22.40 -13.69
N PRO A 783 -18.53 22.04 -14.57
CA PRO A 783 -18.13 20.65 -14.78
C PRO A 783 -17.66 19.94 -13.50
N GLU A 784 -16.86 20.60 -12.67
CA GLU A 784 -16.41 20.01 -11.41
C GLU A 784 -17.57 19.70 -10.45
N ILE A 785 -18.56 20.58 -10.37
CA ILE A 785 -19.74 20.36 -9.51
C ILE A 785 -20.60 19.23 -10.08
N ALA A 786 -20.79 19.17 -11.40
CA ALA A 786 -21.51 18.06 -12.03
C ALA A 786 -20.85 16.70 -11.74
N ILE A 787 -19.51 16.64 -11.72
CA ILE A 787 -18.75 15.44 -11.32
C ILE A 787 -19.01 15.10 -9.85
N ILE A 788 -18.94 16.09 -8.95
CA ILE A 788 -19.21 15.90 -7.51
C ILE A 788 -20.64 15.39 -7.28
N GLU A 789 -21.62 15.89 -8.03
CA GLU A 789 -23.02 15.47 -7.94
C GLU A 789 -23.31 14.14 -8.67
N GLY A 790 -22.34 13.56 -9.37
CA GLY A 790 -22.53 12.35 -10.16
C GLY A 790 -23.43 12.53 -11.39
N LYS A 791 -23.49 13.75 -11.94
CA LYS A 791 -24.35 14.16 -13.06
C LYS A 791 -23.61 14.33 -14.39
N HIS A 792 -22.31 14.02 -14.44
CA HIS A 792 -21.55 14.10 -15.68
C HIS A 792 -21.89 12.93 -16.60
N GLU A 793 -22.27 13.22 -17.85
CA GLU A 793 -22.45 12.22 -18.91
C GLU A 793 -21.13 11.48 -19.16
N ASN A 794 -21.10 10.21 -18.75
CA ASN A 794 -20.36 9.05 -19.28
C ASN A 794 -20.22 8.00 -18.16
N ASN A 795 -21.34 7.39 -17.82
CA ASN A 795 -21.46 5.97 -17.47
C ASN A 795 -22.82 5.48 -17.96
#